data_AF-A0A9E0SJE6-F1
#
_entry.id   AF-A0A9E0SJE6-F1
#
_cell.length_a   1.000
_cell.length_b   1.000
_cell.length_c   1.000
_cell.angle_alpha   90.00
_cell.angle_beta   90.00
_cell.angle_gamma   90.00
#
_symmetry.space_group_name_H-M   'P 1'
#
loop_
_entity.id
_entity.type
_entity.pdbx_description
1 polymer ?
#
loop_
_entity_poly.entity_id
_entity_poly.type
_entity_poly.pdbx_seq_one_letter_code
_entity_poly.pdbx_strand_id
1 'polypeptide(L)'
;MFEKILIANRGEIACRVAATARRLGIKTVAVYSDADAHAKHVMACDEAVHIGASAPKDSYLQWQRIIDAAKATGAQAIHPGYGFLSENEAFAKACADAGVVFIGPPASAILAMGLKAESKRLMAKAGVPLVPGYQGEDQDPALLQREADRIGYPVLIKASAGGGGKGMRDVHKSEDFAAALASCKREAINSFGNDAVLVEKLVQQPRHIEIQIFGDTQGNYVYLFERDCSVQRRHQKVLEEAPAPGMTPALRQQMGEAAVAAARAVGYVGAGTVEFIAEQPGGYAHPEQIKFYFMEMNTRLQVEHPVTEAISGQDLVEWQLRVAAGQPLPCKQGDLRIHGHAIEARICAENPDKDFLPATGTLHVYRKPAHRAFEVGPTRVDDGVREGDAISPFYDSMIAKLIVHGDTREQALGLLDAALAQTHIVGVQTNVQFLRRVLATPSFSQARLDTALIEREQARLFNQDPLGVELAVAAAAAHAVLGERASEGSDPFSRRDGFRSHGVASRRIDYDYQGQGVVAKLRYLDDGPSLQVGDAPAAALDFTAQGEGADAPIDVRYNGRRQVLRVYRRGDVLHIFGDAGATQVAELDPLASAGEGTGEGGRLTAPMPGKVVSIAVKAGDKVSKGQPLAVMEAMKMEHTIAAPQDGVVGEVLYGPGDQVAEGAELLRLE
;
A
#
# COMPACT_ATOMS: atom_id res chain seq x y z
N MET A 1 33.65 1.26 -9.47
CA MET A 1 32.45 1.91 -8.93
C MET A 1 31.94 2.85 -10.01
N PHE A 2 30.63 3.00 -10.19
CA PHE A 2 30.08 3.90 -11.21
C PHE A 2 30.32 5.37 -10.84
N GLU A 3 30.48 6.22 -11.84
CA GLU A 3 30.53 7.68 -11.67
C GLU A 3 29.13 8.29 -11.79
N LYS A 4 28.29 7.74 -12.69
CA LYS A 4 26.93 8.21 -12.94
C LYS A 4 26.01 7.04 -13.27
N ILE A 5 24.82 7.03 -12.67
CA ILE A 5 23.75 6.07 -12.97
C ILE A 5 22.44 6.78 -13.32
N LEU A 6 21.61 6.13 -14.13
CA LEU A 6 20.23 6.53 -14.37
C LEU A 6 19.29 5.66 -13.54
N ILE A 7 18.28 6.27 -12.94
CA ILE A 7 17.26 5.57 -12.16
C ILE A 7 15.99 5.49 -13.01
N ALA A 8 15.69 4.31 -13.53
CA ALA A 8 14.57 4.05 -14.45
C ALA A 8 13.26 3.80 -13.70
N ASN A 9 12.94 4.68 -12.75
CA ASN A 9 11.75 4.58 -11.90
C ASN A 9 11.35 5.96 -11.35
N ARG A 10 10.30 6.01 -10.52
CA ARG A 10 9.74 7.22 -9.92
C ARG A 10 9.44 7.03 -8.43
N GLY A 11 8.92 8.08 -7.80
CA GLY A 11 8.37 8.00 -6.44
C GLY A 11 9.42 7.64 -5.39
N GLU A 12 9.01 6.92 -4.36
CA GLU A 12 9.88 6.67 -3.19
C GLU A 12 11.14 5.88 -3.58
N ILE A 13 11.02 4.86 -4.43
CA ILE A 13 12.15 4.02 -4.80
C ILE A 13 13.23 4.78 -5.57
N ALA A 14 12.84 5.75 -6.38
CA ALA A 14 13.82 6.60 -7.06
C ALA A 14 14.57 7.48 -6.06
N CYS A 15 13.88 8.04 -5.06
CA CYS A 15 14.52 8.76 -3.96
C CYS A 15 15.43 7.84 -3.12
N ARG A 16 14.98 6.61 -2.80
CA ARG A 16 15.72 5.60 -2.05
C ARG A 16 17.04 5.24 -2.72
N VAL A 17 17.02 5.02 -4.04
CA VAL A 17 18.23 4.72 -4.81
C VAL A 17 19.15 5.95 -4.91
N ALA A 18 18.57 7.12 -5.15
CA ALA A 18 19.33 8.37 -5.21
C ALA A 18 20.04 8.70 -3.89
N ALA A 19 19.40 8.43 -2.75
CA ALA A 19 19.98 8.63 -1.43
C ALA A 19 21.26 7.80 -1.23
N THR A 20 21.22 6.50 -1.57
CA THR A 20 22.41 5.63 -1.49
C THR A 20 23.49 6.02 -2.49
N ALA A 21 23.11 6.31 -3.75
CA ALA A 21 24.06 6.75 -4.77
C ALA A 21 24.81 8.01 -4.33
N ARG A 22 24.09 9.00 -3.79
CA ARG A 22 24.66 10.24 -3.24
C ARG A 22 25.63 9.97 -2.09
N ARG A 23 25.28 9.09 -1.14
CA ARG A 23 26.17 8.68 -0.04
C ARG A 23 27.47 8.04 -0.53
N LEU A 24 27.42 7.35 -1.67
CA LEU A 24 28.57 6.71 -2.32
C LEU A 24 29.32 7.63 -3.29
N GLY A 25 28.90 8.90 -3.44
CA GLY A 25 29.51 9.85 -4.37
C GLY A 25 29.21 9.60 -5.84
N ILE A 26 28.14 8.85 -6.15
CA ILE A 26 27.70 8.53 -7.51
C ILE A 26 26.67 9.57 -7.97
N LYS A 27 26.87 10.16 -9.15
CA LYS A 27 25.90 11.08 -9.76
C LYS A 27 24.67 10.34 -10.25
N THR A 28 23.52 10.99 -10.20
CA THR A 28 22.22 10.38 -10.47
C THR A 28 21.44 11.14 -11.52
N VAL A 29 20.80 10.39 -12.43
CA VAL A 29 19.89 10.91 -13.44
C VAL A 29 18.49 10.35 -13.17
N ALA A 30 17.53 11.22 -12.90
CA ALA A 30 16.11 10.86 -12.87
C ALA A 30 15.54 10.82 -14.30
N VAL A 31 14.51 10.00 -14.49
CA VAL A 31 13.59 10.15 -15.63
C VAL A 31 12.20 10.54 -15.13
N TYR A 32 11.45 11.29 -15.93
CA TYR A 32 10.12 11.76 -15.54
C TYR A 32 9.14 11.88 -16.72
N SER A 33 7.86 11.67 -16.42
CA SER A 33 6.73 11.94 -17.32
C SER A 33 6.18 13.36 -17.14
N ASP A 34 5.23 13.77 -17.98
CA ASP A 34 4.50 15.04 -17.80
C ASP A 34 3.92 15.22 -16.39
N ALA A 35 3.30 14.17 -15.82
CA ALA A 35 2.72 14.21 -14.48
C ALA A 35 3.77 14.33 -13.36
N ASP A 36 5.01 13.93 -13.62
CA ASP A 36 6.09 13.89 -12.63
C ASP A 36 7.09 15.04 -12.76
N ALA A 37 6.84 16.03 -13.60
CA ALA A 37 7.77 17.15 -13.86
C ALA A 37 8.24 17.88 -12.58
N HIS A 38 7.42 17.85 -11.52
CA HIS A 38 7.73 18.45 -10.22
C HIS A 38 7.86 17.41 -9.10
N ALA A 39 7.86 16.11 -9.40
CA ALA A 39 7.92 15.06 -8.40
C ALA A 39 9.21 15.12 -7.56
N LYS A 40 9.14 14.61 -6.33
CA LYS A 40 10.27 14.66 -5.39
C LYS A 40 11.54 14.02 -5.93
N HIS A 41 11.43 12.90 -6.65
CA HIS A 41 12.60 12.17 -7.16
C HIS A 41 13.37 12.94 -8.25
N VAL A 42 12.68 13.78 -9.02
CA VAL A 42 13.29 14.68 -10.00
C VAL A 42 14.24 15.66 -9.31
N MET A 43 13.82 16.20 -8.16
CA MET A 43 14.63 17.11 -7.35
C MET A 43 15.69 16.39 -6.50
N ALA A 44 15.51 15.08 -6.27
CA ALA A 44 16.44 14.27 -5.47
C ALA A 44 17.69 13.84 -6.28
N CYS A 45 17.62 13.87 -7.61
CA CYS A 45 18.73 13.51 -8.50
C CYS A 45 19.52 14.75 -8.96
N ASP A 46 20.72 14.53 -9.52
CA ASP A 46 21.59 15.61 -10.00
C ASP A 46 21.17 16.15 -11.38
N GLU A 47 20.61 15.28 -12.22
CA GLU A 47 20.08 15.58 -13.55
C GLU A 47 18.71 14.90 -13.72
N ALA A 48 17.88 15.39 -14.65
CA ALA A 48 16.60 14.78 -14.96
C ALA A 48 16.27 14.87 -16.46
N VAL A 49 15.67 13.82 -17.01
CA VAL A 49 15.29 13.74 -18.43
C VAL A 49 13.80 13.41 -18.59
N HIS A 50 13.11 14.19 -19.41
CA HIS A 50 11.72 13.93 -19.77
C HIS A 50 11.62 12.71 -20.72
N ILE A 51 10.70 11.79 -20.43
CA ILE A 51 10.54 10.54 -21.18
C ILE A 51 9.14 10.34 -21.76
N GLY A 52 8.25 11.33 -21.67
CA GLY A 52 6.95 11.31 -22.35
C GLY A 52 5.74 11.63 -21.48
N ALA A 53 4.56 11.20 -21.96
CA ALA A 53 3.28 11.52 -21.36
C ALA A 53 3.04 10.79 -20.02
N SER A 54 2.04 11.26 -19.27
CA SER A 54 1.73 10.79 -17.91
C SER A 54 1.50 9.29 -17.78
N ALA A 55 0.87 8.65 -18.77
CA ALA A 55 0.59 7.21 -18.68
C ALA A 55 1.90 6.39 -18.72
N PRO A 56 2.08 5.37 -17.85
CA PRO A 56 3.29 4.53 -17.84
C PRO A 56 3.66 3.93 -19.19
N LYS A 57 2.65 3.48 -19.95
CA LYS A 57 2.84 2.91 -21.29
C LYS A 57 3.47 3.89 -22.28
N ASP A 58 3.30 5.19 -22.07
CA ASP A 58 3.78 6.25 -22.95
C ASP A 58 5.05 6.93 -22.39
N SER A 59 5.56 6.47 -21.23
CA SER A 59 6.74 6.99 -20.53
C SER A 59 7.59 5.87 -19.90
N TYR A 60 7.40 5.52 -18.63
CA TYR A 60 8.28 4.62 -17.86
C TYR A 60 8.38 3.17 -18.41
N LEU A 61 7.46 2.74 -19.27
CA LEU A 61 7.52 1.44 -19.96
C LEU A 61 8.15 1.53 -21.37
N GLN A 62 8.49 2.74 -21.84
CA GLN A 62 9.17 2.97 -23.12
C GLN A 62 10.68 2.84 -22.94
N TRP A 63 11.15 1.60 -22.84
CA TRP A 63 12.54 1.31 -22.52
C TRP A 63 13.56 1.89 -23.51
N GLN A 64 13.18 2.11 -24.77
CA GLN A 64 14.04 2.79 -25.75
C GLN A 64 14.39 4.21 -25.30
N ARG A 65 13.39 4.97 -24.82
CA ARG A 65 13.60 6.35 -24.33
C ARG A 65 14.50 6.39 -23.11
N ILE A 66 14.44 5.37 -22.26
CA ILE A 66 15.28 5.26 -21.07
C ILE A 66 16.73 4.98 -21.45
N ILE A 67 16.97 4.10 -22.42
CA ILE A 67 18.33 3.86 -22.95
C ILE A 67 18.88 5.11 -23.63
N ASP A 68 18.06 5.81 -24.41
CA ASP A 68 18.46 7.06 -25.07
C ASP A 68 18.82 8.13 -24.03
N ALA A 69 18.03 8.27 -22.96
CA ALA A 69 18.34 9.16 -21.84
C ALA A 69 19.65 8.78 -21.13
N ALA A 70 19.88 7.48 -20.89
CA ALA A 70 21.12 7.00 -20.28
C ALA A 70 22.35 7.36 -21.14
N LYS A 71 22.25 7.15 -22.46
CA LYS A 71 23.31 7.53 -23.41
C LYS A 71 23.55 9.03 -23.46
N ALA A 72 22.47 9.83 -23.58
CA ALA A 72 22.56 11.28 -23.68
C ALA A 72 23.19 11.94 -22.45
N THR A 73 22.96 11.37 -21.26
CA THR A 73 23.50 11.88 -19.98
C THR A 73 24.85 11.25 -19.58
N GLY A 74 25.30 10.22 -20.30
CA GLY A 74 26.52 9.48 -20.00
C GLY A 74 26.42 8.59 -18.75
N ALA A 75 25.22 8.12 -18.40
CA ALA A 75 25.04 7.15 -17.34
C ALA A 75 25.65 5.79 -17.72
N GLN A 76 26.45 5.22 -16.81
CA GLN A 76 27.16 3.94 -17.04
C GLN A 76 26.31 2.72 -16.69
N ALA A 77 25.29 2.92 -15.86
CA ALA A 77 24.38 1.88 -15.41
C ALA A 77 22.97 2.42 -15.23
N ILE A 78 21.98 1.52 -15.32
CA ILE A 78 20.57 1.82 -15.07
C ILE A 78 20.10 1.00 -13.87
N HIS A 79 19.61 1.68 -12.84
CA HIS A 79 18.91 1.05 -11.73
C HIS A 79 17.40 1.03 -12.00
N PRO A 80 16.76 -0.14 -12.16
CA PRO A 80 15.34 -0.20 -12.49
C PRO A 80 14.42 -0.01 -11.28
N GLY A 81 14.94 -0.12 -10.05
CA GLY A 81 14.11 -0.14 -8.85
C GLY A 81 13.25 -1.40 -8.82
N TYR A 82 11.95 -1.24 -8.63
CA TYR A 82 10.97 -2.32 -8.68
C TYR A 82 9.74 -1.93 -9.53
N GLY A 83 9.02 -2.92 -10.06
CA GLY A 83 7.96 -2.67 -11.03
C GLY A 83 8.48 -2.06 -12.33
N PHE A 84 7.57 -1.56 -13.18
CA PHE A 84 7.89 -1.07 -14.52
C PHE A 84 8.73 -2.08 -15.32
N LEU A 85 10.00 -1.76 -15.56
CA LEU A 85 10.91 -2.55 -16.38
C LEU A 85 11.89 -3.42 -15.57
N SER A 86 11.77 -3.47 -14.24
CA SER A 86 12.72 -4.21 -13.39
C SER A 86 12.78 -5.72 -13.66
N GLU A 87 11.71 -6.29 -14.19
CA GLU A 87 11.59 -7.72 -14.51
C GLU A 87 11.33 -7.92 -16.01
N ASN A 88 11.75 -6.95 -16.84
CA ASN A 88 11.60 -7.02 -18.29
C ASN A 88 12.90 -7.55 -18.93
N GLU A 89 12.86 -8.80 -19.40
CA GLU A 89 13.98 -9.46 -20.07
C GLU A 89 14.52 -8.65 -21.25
N ALA A 90 13.64 -8.18 -22.13
CA ALA A 90 14.02 -7.45 -23.33
C ALA A 90 14.76 -6.15 -22.98
N PHE A 91 14.35 -5.47 -21.91
CA PHE A 91 15.03 -4.29 -21.40
C PHE A 91 16.42 -4.61 -20.84
N ALA A 92 16.54 -5.63 -19.99
CA ALA A 92 17.82 -6.04 -19.43
C ALA A 92 18.82 -6.42 -20.55
N LYS A 93 18.34 -7.14 -21.57
CA LYS A 93 19.12 -7.45 -22.77
C LYS A 93 19.51 -6.20 -23.56
N ALA A 94 18.57 -5.28 -23.78
CA ALA A 94 18.82 -4.06 -24.52
C ALA A 94 19.83 -3.13 -23.82
N CYS A 95 19.83 -3.07 -22.49
CA CYS A 95 20.87 -2.37 -21.72
C CYS A 95 22.26 -2.93 -22.05
N ALA A 96 22.42 -4.25 -22.02
CA ALA A 96 23.68 -4.90 -22.36
C ALA A 96 24.10 -4.64 -23.82
N ASP A 97 23.17 -4.76 -24.77
CA ASP A 97 23.41 -4.46 -26.19
C ASP A 97 23.80 -2.98 -26.42
N ALA A 98 23.35 -2.08 -25.54
CA ALA A 98 23.68 -0.66 -25.54
C ALA A 98 24.96 -0.30 -24.77
N GLY A 99 25.64 -1.27 -24.14
CA GLY A 99 26.83 -1.04 -23.32
C GLY A 99 26.55 -0.36 -21.98
N VAL A 100 25.32 -0.41 -21.48
CA VAL A 100 24.91 0.15 -20.19
C VAL A 100 24.63 -0.98 -19.22
N VAL A 101 25.21 -0.93 -18.02
CA VAL A 101 25.03 -2.00 -17.03
C VAL A 101 23.61 -1.96 -16.46
N PHE A 102 22.88 -3.07 -16.57
CA PHE A 102 21.61 -3.25 -15.86
C PHE A 102 21.90 -3.65 -14.40
N ILE A 103 21.47 -2.82 -13.44
CA ILE A 103 21.70 -3.08 -12.01
C ILE A 103 20.62 -4.04 -11.49
N GLY A 104 20.81 -5.32 -11.77
CA GLY A 104 19.87 -6.39 -11.45
C GLY A 104 20.33 -7.73 -12.00
N PRO A 105 19.47 -8.76 -11.98
CA PRO A 105 19.81 -10.07 -12.51
C PRO A 105 19.97 -10.05 -14.03
N PRO A 106 20.70 -11.03 -14.60
CA PRO A 106 20.84 -11.16 -16.05
C PRO A 106 19.49 -11.49 -16.70
N ALA A 107 19.32 -11.09 -17.96
CA ALA A 107 18.09 -11.35 -18.74
C ALA A 107 17.67 -12.84 -18.72
N SER A 108 18.63 -13.77 -18.76
CA SER A 108 18.37 -15.21 -18.67
C SER A 108 17.72 -15.63 -17.35
N ALA A 109 18.09 -15.01 -16.23
CA ALA A 109 17.49 -15.32 -14.93
C ALA A 109 16.08 -14.74 -14.82
N ILE A 110 15.86 -13.53 -15.35
CA ILE A 110 14.53 -12.90 -15.45
C ILE A 110 13.59 -13.80 -16.26
N LEU A 111 14.01 -14.24 -17.45
CA LEU A 111 13.23 -15.13 -18.30
C LEU A 111 12.92 -16.47 -17.60
N ALA A 112 13.93 -17.09 -16.99
CA ALA A 112 13.79 -18.38 -16.32
C ALA A 112 12.72 -18.35 -15.21
N MET A 113 12.60 -17.23 -14.49
CA MET A 113 11.65 -17.07 -13.39
C MET A 113 10.30 -16.48 -13.80
N GLY A 114 10.17 -15.89 -14.99
CA GLY A 114 8.91 -15.30 -15.47
C GLY A 114 7.82 -16.30 -15.84
N LEU A 115 8.18 -17.55 -16.17
CA LEU A 115 7.22 -18.61 -16.53
C LEU A 115 7.05 -19.60 -15.38
N LYS A 116 5.84 -19.69 -14.79
CA LYS A 116 5.56 -20.52 -13.60
C LYS A 116 5.92 -22.00 -13.76
N ALA A 117 5.60 -22.60 -14.90
CA ALA A 117 5.88 -24.01 -15.14
C ALA A 117 7.40 -24.27 -15.24
N GLU A 118 8.12 -23.40 -15.94
CA GLU A 118 9.57 -23.53 -16.10
C GLU A 118 10.30 -23.22 -14.79
N SER A 119 9.87 -22.20 -14.06
CA SER A 119 10.44 -21.85 -12.76
C SER A 119 10.29 -22.99 -11.77
N LYS A 120 9.09 -23.60 -11.66
CA LYS A 120 8.88 -24.79 -10.82
C LYS A 120 9.75 -25.97 -11.26
N ARG A 121 9.89 -26.23 -12.56
CA ARG A 121 10.75 -27.32 -13.06
C ARG A 121 12.22 -27.11 -12.65
N LEU A 122 12.72 -25.87 -12.74
CA LEU A 122 14.07 -25.51 -12.30
C LEU A 122 14.22 -25.66 -10.78
N MET A 123 13.24 -25.17 -10.01
CA MET A 123 13.24 -25.28 -8.55
C MET A 123 13.21 -26.73 -8.07
N ALA A 124 12.42 -27.60 -8.71
CA ALA A 124 12.42 -29.03 -8.42
C ALA A 124 13.80 -29.67 -8.63
N LYS A 125 14.45 -29.36 -9.77
CA LYS A 125 15.82 -29.84 -10.06
C LYS A 125 16.86 -29.30 -9.08
N ALA A 126 16.63 -28.11 -8.54
CA ALA A 126 17.48 -27.47 -7.53
C ALA A 126 17.23 -27.98 -6.09
N GLY A 127 16.30 -28.93 -5.89
CA GLY A 127 15.96 -29.46 -4.58
C GLY A 127 15.14 -28.52 -3.71
N VAL A 128 14.55 -27.48 -4.29
CA VAL A 128 13.70 -26.52 -3.58
C VAL A 128 12.30 -27.14 -3.38
N PRO A 129 11.76 -27.17 -2.15
CA PRO A 129 10.45 -27.76 -1.90
C PRO A 129 9.35 -27.08 -2.72
N LEU A 130 8.55 -27.88 -3.44
CA LEU A 130 7.39 -27.41 -4.20
C LEU A 130 6.09 -27.88 -3.56
N VAL A 131 5.02 -27.10 -3.77
CA VAL A 131 3.66 -27.54 -3.41
C VAL A 131 3.37 -28.82 -4.22
N PRO A 132 2.89 -29.90 -3.58
CA PRO A 132 2.46 -31.09 -4.30
C PRO A 132 1.42 -30.73 -5.36
N GLY A 133 1.64 -31.16 -6.60
CA GLY A 133 0.78 -30.74 -7.70
C GLY A 133 1.10 -31.42 -9.03
N TYR A 134 0.29 -31.08 -10.03
CA TYR A 134 0.45 -31.43 -11.43
C TYR A 134 0.72 -30.16 -12.26
N GLN A 135 1.79 -30.20 -13.04
CA GLN A 135 2.29 -29.09 -13.87
C GLN A 135 2.79 -29.59 -15.24
N GLY A 136 2.25 -30.73 -15.70
CA GLY A 136 2.62 -31.32 -16.98
C GLY A 136 2.00 -30.61 -18.18
N GLU A 137 2.52 -30.92 -19.37
CA GLU A 137 2.04 -30.36 -20.65
C GLU A 137 0.67 -30.92 -21.07
N ASP A 138 0.27 -32.07 -20.54
CA ASP A 138 -1.03 -32.67 -20.86
C ASP A 138 -2.15 -31.96 -20.10
N GLN A 139 -3.01 -31.28 -20.85
CA GLN A 139 -4.08 -30.41 -20.36
C GLN A 139 -5.47 -31.05 -20.52
N ASP A 140 -5.54 -32.38 -20.72
CA ASP A 140 -6.80 -33.14 -20.75
C ASP A 140 -7.58 -32.97 -19.42
N PRO A 141 -8.83 -32.47 -19.46
CA PRO A 141 -9.64 -32.26 -18.26
C PRO A 141 -9.81 -33.50 -17.37
N ALA A 142 -9.91 -34.69 -17.97
CA ALA A 142 -10.07 -35.94 -17.21
C ALA A 142 -8.76 -36.37 -16.53
N LEU A 143 -7.60 -36.15 -17.16
CA LEU A 143 -6.30 -36.28 -16.50
C LEU A 143 -6.16 -35.29 -15.33
N LEU A 144 -6.46 -34.00 -15.55
CA LEU A 144 -6.36 -32.98 -14.53
C LEU A 144 -7.22 -33.30 -13.30
N GLN A 145 -8.42 -33.83 -13.49
CA GLN A 145 -9.28 -34.28 -12.40
C GLN A 145 -8.71 -35.50 -11.66
N ARG A 146 -8.19 -36.50 -12.39
CA ARG A 146 -7.52 -37.66 -11.76
C ARG A 146 -6.31 -37.25 -10.94
N GLU A 147 -5.55 -36.25 -11.41
CA GLU A 147 -4.43 -35.70 -10.66
C GLU A 147 -4.89 -34.95 -9.41
N ALA A 148 -5.97 -34.16 -9.50
CA ALA A 148 -6.60 -33.54 -8.33
C ALA A 148 -7.05 -34.57 -7.29
N ASP A 149 -7.70 -35.65 -7.73
CA ASP A 149 -8.13 -36.76 -6.87
C ASP A 149 -6.92 -37.46 -6.22
N ARG A 150 -5.81 -37.63 -6.95
CA ARG A 150 -4.55 -38.21 -6.46
C ARG A 150 -3.83 -37.32 -5.44
N ILE A 151 -3.80 -36.00 -5.67
CA ILE A 151 -3.24 -35.00 -4.74
C ILE A 151 -4.07 -34.94 -3.45
N GLY A 152 -5.38 -35.10 -3.58
CA GLY A 152 -6.36 -35.06 -2.50
C GLY A 152 -6.81 -33.63 -2.20
N TYR A 153 -8.12 -33.47 -2.01
CA TYR A 153 -8.75 -32.16 -1.74
C TYR A 153 -8.44 -31.64 -0.32
N PRO A 154 -8.49 -30.31 -0.09
CA PRO A 154 -8.71 -29.28 -1.10
C PRO A 154 -7.49 -29.07 -2.02
N VAL A 155 -7.76 -28.71 -3.27
CA VAL A 155 -6.78 -28.36 -4.30
C VAL A 155 -7.04 -26.94 -4.83
N LEU A 156 -6.06 -26.38 -5.51
CA LEU A 156 -6.08 -25.06 -6.12
C LEU A 156 -5.72 -25.20 -7.60
N ILE A 157 -6.64 -24.83 -8.49
CA ILE A 157 -6.38 -24.72 -9.93
C ILE A 157 -5.83 -23.32 -10.17
N LYS A 158 -4.69 -23.19 -10.84
CA LYS A 158 -4.10 -21.89 -11.22
C LYS A 158 -3.80 -21.85 -12.72
N ALA A 159 -3.92 -20.69 -13.33
CA ALA A 159 -3.38 -20.44 -14.67
C ALA A 159 -1.85 -20.63 -14.70
N SER A 160 -1.35 -21.27 -15.75
CA SER A 160 0.09 -21.52 -15.96
C SER A 160 0.87 -20.26 -16.35
N ALA A 161 0.18 -19.26 -16.89
CA ALA A 161 0.71 -17.94 -17.20
C ALA A 161 0.08 -16.87 -16.28
N GLY A 162 0.81 -15.76 -16.07
CA GLY A 162 0.33 -14.61 -15.30
C GLY A 162 0.65 -14.63 -13.79
N GLY A 163 0.37 -13.51 -13.11
CA GLY A 163 0.63 -13.29 -11.68
C GLY A 163 -0.52 -12.54 -10.98
N GLY A 164 -0.38 -12.26 -9.68
CA GLY A 164 -1.34 -11.43 -8.93
C GLY A 164 -2.69 -12.09 -8.59
N GLY A 165 -2.73 -13.42 -8.52
CA GLY A 165 -3.91 -14.17 -8.07
C GLY A 165 -5.09 -14.29 -9.06
N LYS A 166 -5.00 -13.66 -10.24
CA LYS A 166 -5.98 -13.86 -11.32
C LYS A 166 -5.88 -15.27 -11.89
N GLY A 167 -7.02 -15.88 -12.20
CA GLY A 167 -7.11 -17.24 -12.73
C GLY A 167 -6.80 -18.32 -11.69
N MET A 168 -7.28 -18.18 -10.46
CA MET A 168 -7.17 -19.19 -9.40
C MET A 168 -8.55 -19.64 -8.91
N ARG A 169 -8.73 -20.94 -8.66
CA ARG A 169 -9.96 -21.53 -8.11
C ARG A 169 -9.65 -22.59 -7.06
N ASP A 170 -10.14 -22.40 -5.86
CA ASP A 170 -10.18 -23.40 -4.81
C ASP A 170 -11.23 -24.47 -5.13
N VAL A 171 -10.87 -25.73 -4.90
CA VAL A 171 -11.75 -26.87 -5.11
C VAL A 171 -11.67 -27.76 -3.89
N HIS A 172 -12.80 -27.98 -3.24
CA HIS A 172 -12.87 -28.72 -1.97
C HIS A 172 -13.29 -30.18 -2.12
N LYS A 173 -13.85 -30.55 -3.27
CA LYS A 173 -14.34 -31.91 -3.55
C LYS A 173 -14.31 -32.17 -5.06
N SER A 174 -14.20 -33.45 -5.43
CA SER A 174 -14.03 -33.87 -6.84
C SER A 174 -15.18 -33.46 -7.76
N GLU A 175 -16.41 -33.48 -7.26
CA GLU A 175 -17.60 -33.09 -8.04
C GLU A 175 -17.60 -31.63 -8.50
N ASP A 176 -16.87 -30.74 -7.82
CA ASP A 176 -16.79 -29.32 -8.19
C ASP A 176 -15.69 -29.03 -9.22
N PHE A 177 -14.77 -29.99 -9.45
CA PHE A 177 -13.54 -29.76 -10.19
C PHE A 177 -13.79 -29.33 -11.64
N ALA A 178 -14.70 -30.00 -12.35
CA ALA A 178 -14.97 -29.72 -13.76
C ALA A 178 -15.49 -28.28 -13.97
N ALA A 179 -16.39 -27.81 -13.09
CA ALA A 179 -16.92 -26.46 -13.15
C ALA A 179 -15.85 -25.40 -12.82
N ALA A 180 -15.03 -25.66 -11.80
CA ALA A 180 -13.93 -24.80 -11.41
C ALA A 180 -12.85 -24.69 -12.50
N LEU A 181 -12.49 -25.81 -13.14
CA LEU A 181 -11.54 -25.86 -14.25
C LEU A 181 -12.03 -25.02 -15.43
N ALA A 182 -13.29 -25.19 -15.85
CA ALA A 182 -13.87 -24.41 -16.95
C ALA A 182 -13.89 -22.90 -16.63
N SER A 183 -14.18 -22.53 -15.39
CA SER A 183 -14.13 -21.14 -14.92
C SER A 183 -12.71 -20.56 -14.97
N CYS A 184 -11.73 -21.32 -14.48
CA CYS A 184 -10.32 -20.93 -14.47
C CYS A 184 -9.77 -20.75 -15.90
N LYS A 185 -10.03 -21.69 -16.81
CA LYS A 185 -9.61 -21.60 -18.21
C LYS A 185 -10.17 -20.37 -18.93
N ARG A 186 -11.46 -20.05 -18.72
CA ARG A 186 -12.06 -18.83 -19.30
C ARG A 186 -11.35 -17.56 -18.82
N GLU A 187 -11.07 -17.48 -17.52
CA GLU A 187 -10.35 -16.32 -16.96
C GLU A 187 -8.91 -16.25 -17.47
N ALA A 188 -8.22 -17.38 -17.58
CA ALA A 188 -6.86 -17.48 -18.09
C ALA A 188 -6.75 -17.06 -19.56
N ILE A 189 -7.69 -17.49 -20.41
CA ILE A 189 -7.79 -17.06 -21.81
C ILE A 189 -8.00 -15.54 -21.89
N ASN A 190 -8.97 -15.02 -21.13
CA ASN A 190 -9.32 -13.60 -21.18
C ASN A 190 -8.18 -12.70 -20.64
N SER A 191 -7.43 -13.18 -19.65
CA SER A 191 -6.39 -12.40 -18.98
C SER A 191 -5.02 -12.55 -19.63
N PHE A 192 -4.70 -13.74 -20.17
CA PHE A 192 -3.34 -14.11 -20.57
C PHE A 192 -3.25 -14.75 -21.95
N GLY A 193 -4.38 -14.99 -22.64
CA GLY A 193 -4.40 -15.64 -23.94
C GLY A 193 -3.95 -17.11 -23.92
N ASN A 194 -3.89 -17.73 -22.75
CA ASN A 194 -3.40 -19.10 -22.55
C ASN A 194 -4.34 -19.86 -21.61
N ASP A 195 -4.85 -21.02 -22.02
CA ASP A 195 -5.79 -21.84 -21.26
C ASP A 195 -5.11 -22.94 -20.42
N ALA A 196 -3.78 -23.05 -20.47
CA ALA A 196 -3.05 -24.02 -19.67
C ALA A 196 -3.15 -23.70 -18.17
N VAL A 197 -3.34 -24.73 -17.37
CA VAL A 197 -3.46 -24.66 -15.92
C VAL A 197 -2.49 -25.63 -15.22
N LEU A 198 -2.32 -25.39 -13.93
CA LEU A 198 -1.65 -26.25 -12.98
C LEU A 198 -2.59 -26.54 -11.80
N VAL A 199 -2.48 -27.75 -11.24
CA VAL A 199 -3.30 -28.21 -10.10
C VAL A 199 -2.39 -28.43 -8.92
N GLU A 200 -2.63 -27.74 -7.82
CA GLU A 200 -1.78 -27.81 -6.62
C GLU A 200 -2.59 -28.17 -5.39
N LYS A 201 -1.95 -28.75 -4.39
CA LYS A 201 -2.54 -28.85 -3.05
C LYS A 201 -2.85 -27.43 -2.54
N LEU A 202 -4.07 -27.22 -2.05
CA LEU A 202 -4.40 -25.95 -1.39
C LEU A 202 -3.72 -25.94 -0.02
N VAL A 203 -2.81 -24.98 0.18
CA VAL A 203 -2.09 -24.79 1.45
C VAL A 203 -3.04 -24.19 2.48
N GLN A 204 -3.13 -24.82 3.65
CA GLN A 204 -4.03 -24.39 4.73
C GLN A 204 -3.33 -23.44 5.70
N GLN A 205 -4.07 -22.46 6.23
CA GLN A 205 -3.53 -21.40 7.10
C GLN A 205 -2.20 -20.81 6.57
N PRO A 206 -2.17 -20.42 5.28
CA PRO A 206 -0.93 -20.04 4.61
C PRO A 206 -0.33 -18.77 5.20
N ARG A 207 0.98 -18.81 5.47
CA ARG A 207 1.80 -17.61 5.67
C ARG A 207 2.60 -17.32 4.40
N HIS A 208 2.65 -16.05 4.02
CA HIS A 208 3.52 -15.60 2.95
C HIS A 208 4.87 -15.21 3.56
N ILE A 209 5.86 -16.09 3.42
CA ILE A 209 7.21 -15.87 3.96
C ILE A 209 8.19 -15.81 2.81
N GLU A 210 9.05 -14.81 2.80
CA GLU A 210 9.98 -14.60 1.71
C GLU A 210 11.41 -14.42 2.19
N ILE A 211 12.38 -14.84 1.39
CA ILE A 211 13.81 -14.79 1.72
C ILE A 211 14.50 -13.77 0.83
N GLN A 212 15.16 -12.79 1.44
CA GLN A 212 16.07 -11.90 0.71
C GLN A 212 17.31 -12.69 0.29
N ILE A 213 17.63 -12.66 -0.99
CA ILE A 213 18.88 -13.23 -1.50
C ILE A 213 19.76 -12.16 -2.14
N PHE A 214 21.05 -12.48 -2.24
CA PHE A 214 22.01 -11.74 -3.03
C PHE A 214 22.95 -12.71 -3.77
N GLY A 215 23.16 -12.47 -5.07
CA GLY A 215 24.17 -13.16 -5.87
C GLY A 215 25.17 -12.16 -6.46
N ASP A 216 26.43 -12.55 -6.63
CA ASP A 216 27.41 -11.77 -7.37
C ASP A 216 27.88 -12.46 -8.66
N THR A 217 28.62 -11.73 -9.50
CA THR A 217 29.16 -12.25 -10.76
C THR A 217 30.31 -13.25 -10.57
N GLN A 218 30.71 -13.53 -9.33
CA GLN A 218 31.79 -14.44 -8.97
C GLN A 218 31.26 -15.79 -8.44
N GLY A 219 29.93 -15.97 -8.47
CA GLY A 219 29.27 -17.21 -8.04
C GLY A 219 29.07 -17.31 -6.54
N ASN A 220 29.21 -16.21 -5.79
CA ASN A 220 28.85 -16.17 -4.38
C ASN A 220 27.36 -15.85 -4.21
N TYR A 221 26.74 -16.50 -3.23
CA TYR A 221 25.33 -16.32 -2.91
C TYR A 221 25.15 -16.30 -1.40
N VAL A 222 24.33 -15.38 -0.91
CA VAL A 222 23.93 -15.29 0.51
C VAL A 222 22.44 -15.00 0.61
N TYR A 223 21.84 -15.32 1.76
CA TYR A 223 20.51 -14.88 2.13
C TYR A 223 20.57 -13.94 3.34
N LEU A 224 19.78 -12.87 3.30
CA LEU A 224 19.64 -11.87 4.38
C LEU A 224 18.32 -12.07 5.13
N PHE A 225 18.14 -13.31 5.60
CA PHE A 225 17.01 -13.76 6.41
C PHE A 225 15.65 -13.62 5.69
N GLU A 226 14.59 -13.87 6.45
CA GLU A 226 13.21 -13.91 6.01
C GLU A 226 12.40 -12.68 6.42
N ARG A 227 11.33 -12.43 5.66
CA ARG A 227 10.26 -11.50 5.98
C ARG A 227 8.93 -12.25 5.99
N ASP A 228 8.02 -11.83 6.87
CA ASP A 228 6.62 -12.25 6.82
C ASP A 228 5.78 -11.12 6.21
N CYS A 229 5.12 -11.44 5.11
CA CYS A 229 4.26 -10.53 4.35
C CYS A 229 2.81 -11.05 4.31
N SER A 230 2.41 -11.86 5.29
CA SER A 230 1.09 -12.51 5.31
C SER A 230 -0.06 -11.51 5.40
N VAL A 231 0.15 -10.33 5.98
CA VAL A 231 -0.87 -9.30 6.06
C VAL A 231 -0.98 -8.58 4.73
N GLN A 232 -1.89 -9.09 3.90
CA GLN A 232 -2.14 -8.61 2.55
C GLN A 232 -3.64 -8.46 2.30
N ARG A 233 -4.02 -7.49 1.46
CA ARG A 233 -5.38 -7.27 0.99
C ARG A 233 -5.44 -7.60 -0.49
N ARG A 234 -6.25 -8.58 -0.91
CA ARG A 234 -6.40 -9.00 -2.32
C ARG A 234 -5.03 -9.17 -3.02
N HIS A 235 -4.09 -9.83 -2.35
CA HIS A 235 -2.70 -10.06 -2.80
C HIS A 235 -1.78 -8.83 -2.83
N GLN A 236 -2.21 -7.67 -2.33
CA GLN A 236 -1.36 -6.51 -2.09
C GLN A 236 -0.85 -6.52 -0.66
N LYS A 237 0.47 -6.56 -0.47
CA LYS A 237 1.11 -6.52 0.86
C LYS A 237 0.82 -5.18 1.56
N VAL A 238 0.53 -5.21 2.85
CA VAL A 238 0.11 -4.04 3.64
C VAL A 238 1.03 -3.79 4.84
N LEU A 239 1.33 -4.85 5.59
CA LEU A 239 2.29 -4.87 6.68
C LEU A 239 3.29 -6.00 6.46
N GLU A 240 4.56 -5.70 6.67
CA GLU A 240 5.67 -6.63 6.53
C GLU A 240 6.54 -6.59 7.78
N GLU A 241 7.04 -7.74 8.21
CA GLU A 241 7.92 -7.79 9.38
C GLU A 241 9.10 -8.74 9.19
N ALA A 242 10.23 -8.38 9.80
CA ALA A 242 11.46 -9.16 9.79
C ALA A 242 12.10 -9.18 11.18
N PRO A 243 12.58 -10.32 11.68
CA PRO A 243 12.39 -11.67 11.12
C PRO A 243 10.92 -12.14 11.18
N ALA A 244 10.59 -13.25 10.52
CA ALA A 244 9.24 -13.81 10.59
C ALA A 244 8.96 -14.38 12.01
N PRO A 245 7.83 -14.04 12.65
CA PRO A 245 7.49 -14.55 13.97
C PRO A 245 7.39 -16.08 14.01
N GLY A 246 7.83 -16.69 15.12
CA GLY A 246 7.79 -18.14 15.31
C GLY A 246 8.81 -18.93 14.50
N MET A 247 9.65 -18.30 13.68
CA MET A 247 10.60 -19.01 12.84
C MET A 247 11.83 -19.51 13.63
N THR A 248 11.97 -20.84 13.78
CA THR A 248 13.10 -21.46 14.47
C THR A 248 14.41 -21.25 13.69
N PRO A 249 15.59 -21.24 14.35
CA PRO A 249 16.87 -21.12 13.64
C PRO A 249 17.09 -22.20 12.57
N ALA A 250 16.67 -23.44 12.84
CA ALA A 250 16.81 -24.56 11.91
C ALA A 250 15.92 -24.38 10.67
N LEU A 251 14.65 -24.01 10.85
CA LEU A 251 13.73 -23.78 9.73
C LEU A 251 14.17 -22.56 8.89
N ARG A 252 14.64 -21.49 9.55
CA ARG A 252 15.22 -20.32 8.88
C ARG A 252 16.41 -20.69 8.01
N GLN A 253 17.34 -21.50 8.55
CA GLN A 253 18.48 -21.99 7.79
C GLN A 253 18.02 -22.82 6.59
N GLN A 254 17.08 -23.75 6.78
CA GLN A 254 16.57 -24.59 5.71
C GLN A 254 15.92 -23.78 4.58
N MET A 255 15.10 -22.77 4.91
CA MET A 255 14.50 -21.85 3.94
C MET A 255 15.55 -20.99 3.24
N GLY A 256 16.52 -20.47 3.99
CA GLY A 256 17.63 -19.67 3.46
C GLY A 256 18.51 -20.44 2.47
N GLU A 257 18.87 -21.68 2.80
CA GLU A 257 19.64 -22.57 1.93
C GLU A 257 18.84 -22.96 0.68
N ALA A 258 17.54 -23.21 0.80
CA ALA A 258 16.67 -23.45 -0.35
C ALA A 258 16.59 -22.21 -1.28
N ALA A 259 16.52 -21.01 -0.71
CA ALA A 259 16.53 -19.76 -1.49
C ALA A 259 17.88 -19.52 -2.20
N VAL A 260 19.00 -19.83 -1.56
CA VAL A 260 20.32 -19.78 -2.19
C VAL A 260 20.47 -20.83 -3.29
N ALA A 261 19.91 -22.03 -3.10
CA ALA A 261 19.88 -23.07 -4.13
C ALA A 261 19.06 -22.60 -5.35
N ALA A 262 17.91 -21.96 -5.13
CA ALA A 262 17.11 -21.34 -6.19
C ALA A 262 17.92 -20.29 -6.97
N ALA A 263 18.57 -19.37 -6.26
CA ALA A 263 19.41 -18.32 -6.86
C ALA A 263 20.53 -18.90 -7.72
N ARG A 264 21.21 -19.93 -7.20
CA ARG A 264 22.32 -20.60 -7.89
C ARG A 264 21.86 -21.32 -9.15
N ALA A 265 20.68 -21.94 -9.12
CA ALA A 265 20.13 -22.70 -10.24
C ALA A 265 19.88 -21.84 -11.49
N VAL A 266 19.67 -20.53 -11.30
CA VAL A 266 19.41 -19.58 -12.40
C VAL A 266 20.58 -18.62 -12.66
N GLY A 267 21.71 -18.78 -11.97
CA GLY A 267 22.85 -17.89 -12.09
C GLY A 267 22.52 -16.45 -11.70
N TYR A 268 21.78 -16.28 -10.60
CA TYR A 268 21.22 -14.99 -10.21
C TYR A 268 22.30 -13.97 -9.81
N VAL A 269 22.09 -12.68 -10.12
CA VAL A 269 23.00 -11.58 -9.76
C VAL A 269 22.19 -10.40 -9.19
N GLY A 270 22.76 -9.70 -8.22
CA GLY A 270 22.11 -8.60 -7.53
C GLY A 270 21.14 -9.06 -6.44
N ALA A 271 20.23 -8.17 -6.06
CA ALA A 271 19.19 -8.45 -5.08
C ALA A 271 18.02 -9.22 -5.73
N GLY A 272 17.50 -10.21 -5.02
CA GLY A 272 16.29 -10.94 -5.41
C GLY A 272 15.52 -11.40 -4.18
N THR A 273 14.30 -11.89 -4.37
CA THR A 273 13.54 -12.46 -3.28
C THR A 273 12.87 -13.76 -3.73
N VAL A 274 13.06 -14.81 -2.93
CA VAL A 274 12.41 -16.09 -3.13
C VAL A 274 11.19 -16.13 -2.20
N GLU A 275 10.00 -16.16 -2.78
CA GLU A 275 8.74 -16.19 -2.04
C GLU A 275 8.32 -17.64 -1.77
N PHE A 276 7.96 -17.91 -0.52
CA PHE A 276 7.46 -19.20 -0.07
C PHE A 276 6.05 -19.04 0.52
N ILE A 277 5.25 -20.08 0.31
CA ILE A 277 4.01 -20.30 1.06
C ILE A 277 4.30 -21.30 2.17
N ALA A 278 4.03 -20.89 3.40
CA ALA A 278 4.25 -21.71 4.60
C ALA A 278 2.91 -22.20 5.16
N GLU A 279 2.72 -23.51 5.19
CA GLU A 279 1.61 -24.18 5.86
C GLU A 279 1.89 -24.30 7.36
N GLN A 280 0.84 -24.18 8.19
CA GLN A 280 0.93 -24.31 9.65
C GLN A 280 0.06 -25.47 10.18
N PRO A 281 0.44 -26.75 9.97
CA PRO A 281 -0.41 -27.91 10.32
C PRO A 281 -0.78 -28.01 11.80
N GLY A 282 0.12 -27.61 12.71
CA GLY A 282 -0.14 -27.56 14.14
C GLY A 282 -0.71 -26.22 14.64
N GLY A 283 -1.15 -25.36 13.71
CA GLY A 283 -1.60 -24.00 13.99
C GLY A 283 -0.49 -23.11 14.58
N TYR A 284 -0.90 -22.02 15.24
CA TYR A 284 0.03 -21.01 15.77
C TYR A 284 0.85 -21.48 16.99
N ALA A 285 0.48 -22.61 17.61
CA ALA A 285 1.13 -23.13 18.81
C ALA A 285 2.35 -24.03 18.53
N HIS A 286 2.48 -24.51 17.29
CA HIS A 286 3.47 -25.50 16.88
C HIS A 286 4.28 -25.05 15.66
N PRO A 287 5.04 -23.93 15.77
CA PRO A 287 5.79 -23.39 14.65
C PRO A 287 6.88 -24.34 14.11
N GLU A 288 7.31 -25.33 14.90
CA GLU A 288 8.24 -26.38 14.47
C GLU A 288 7.65 -27.30 13.38
N GLN A 289 6.33 -27.30 13.19
CA GLN A 289 5.64 -28.11 12.19
C GLN A 289 5.41 -27.38 10.87
N ILE A 290 5.86 -26.12 10.75
CA ILE A 290 5.72 -25.33 9.52
C ILE A 290 6.35 -26.08 8.35
N LYS A 291 5.60 -26.19 7.26
CA LYS A 291 6.10 -26.70 5.98
C LYS A 291 6.08 -25.57 4.98
N PHE A 292 7.19 -25.34 4.29
CA PHE A 292 7.28 -24.27 3.30
C PHE A 292 7.42 -24.83 1.89
N TYR A 293 6.90 -24.08 0.93
CA TYR A 293 6.88 -24.44 -0.48
C TYR A 293 7.15 -23.22 -1.33
N PHE A 294 7.97 -23.36 -2.36
CA PHE A 294 8.28 -22.28 -3.30
C PHE A 294 7.03 -21.83 -4.03
N MET A 295 6.80 -20.52 -4.05
CA MET A 295 5.76 -19.88 -4.85
C MET A 295 6.36 -19.35 -6.15
N GLU A 296 7.26 -18.38 -6.02
CA GLU A 296 7.89 -17.68 -7.11
C GLU A 296 9.17 -16.99 -6.66
N MET A 297 9.90 -16.42 -7.62
CA MET A 297 11.10 -15.65 -7.37
C MET A 297 10.97 -14.30 -8.06
N ASN A 298 10.92 -13.24 -7.26
CA ASN A 298 10.90 -11.87 -7.77
C ASN A 298 12.31 -11.44 -8.12
N THR A 299 12.52 -11.09 -9.39
CA THR A 299 13.84 -10.88 -9.98
C THR A 299 14.32 -9.43 -9.84
N ARG A 300 14.12 -8.86 -8.64
CA ARG A 300 14.31 -7.45 -8.33
C ARG A 300 14.50 -7.22 -6.82
N LEU A 301 14.83 -5.98 -6.46
CA LEU A 301 14.66 -5.50 -5.09
C LEU A 301 13.16 -5.52 -4.72
N GLN A 302 12.83 -5.98 -3.52
CA GLN A 302 11.46 -5.91 -3.01
C GLN A 302 11.16 -4.54 -2.39
N VAL A 303 9.88 -4.17 -2.33
CA VAL A 303 9.44 -2.88 -1.77
C VAL A 303 9.80 -2.79 -0.30
N GLU A 304 9.53 -3.89 0.40
CA GLU A 304 9.72 -4.21 1.82
C GLU A 304 11.15 -4.60 2.20
N HIS A 305 12.14 -4.38 1.31
CA HIS A 305 13.54 -4.56 1.66
C HIS A 305 14.01 -3.78 2.92
N PRO A 306 13.43 -2.61 3.30
CA PRO A 306 13.90 -1.87 4.48
C PRO A 306 13.79 -2.63 5.80
N VAL A 307 12.81 -3.55 5.98
CA VAL A 307 12.78 -4.38 7.21
C VAL A 307 13.97 -5.34 7.27
N THR A 308 14.43 -5.84 6.12
CA THR A 308 15.67 -6.63 6.05
C THR A 308 16.89 -5.77 6.35
N GLU A 309 16.96 -4.54 5.82
CA GLU A 309 18.05 -3.61 6.12
C GLU A 309 18.11 -3.28 7.61
N ALA A 310 16.96 -3.06 8.25
CA ALA A 310 16.85 -2.72 9.66
C ALA A 310 17.41 -3.82 10.57
N ILE A 311 17.09 -5.10 10.31
CA ILE A 311 17.59 -6.20 11.15
C ILE A 311 19.00 -6.66 10.82
N SER A 312 19.48 -6.44 9.58
CA SER A 312 20.79 -6.91 9.12
C SER A 312 21.89 -5.84 9.18
N GLY A 313 21.50 -4.56 9.26
CA GLY A 313 22.39 -3.42 9.16
C GLY A 313 23.01 -3.20 7.78
N GLN A 314 22.53 -3.90 6.74
CA GLN A 314 23.05 -3.80 5.38
C GLN A 314 22.21 -2.84 4.53
N ASP A 315 22.86 -2.03 3.68
CA ASP A 315 22.18 -1.28 2.60
C ASP A 315 22.16 -2.14 1.33
N LEU A 316 20.98 -2.62 0.97
CA LEU A 316 20.80 -3.55 -0.15
C LEU A 316 20.99 -2.85 -1.50
N VAL A 317 20.66 -1.58 -1.61
CA VAL A 317 20.93 -0.78 -2.82
C VAL A 317 22.43 -0.58 -2.99
N GLU A 318 23.17 -0.35 -1.90
CA GLU A 318 24.63 -0.25 -1.95
C GLU A 318 25.24 -1.56 -2.48
N TRP A 319 24.77 -2.70 -1.97
CA TRP A 319 25.22 -4.01 -2.45
C TRP A 319 24.90 -4.19 -3.94
N GLN A 320 23.73 -3.72 -4.42
CA GLN A 320 23.35 -3.82 -5.83
C GLN A 320 24.33 -3.04 -6.71
N LEU A 321 24.67 -1.81 -6.31
CA LEU A 321 25.63 -0.97 -7.02
C LEU A 321 27.04 -1.57 -7.05
N ARG A 322 27.49 -2.14 -5.92
CA ARG A 322 28.81 -2.79 -5.83
C ARG A 322 28.90 -4.03 -6.72
N VAL A 323 27.91 -4.93 -6.63
CA VAL A 323 27.86 -6.16 -7.42
C VAL A 323 27.74 -5.86 -8.90
N ALA A 324 26.89 -4.92 -9.30
CA ALA A 324 26.76 -4.52 -10.70
C ALA A 324 28.07 -3.89 -11.23
N ALA A 325 28.88 -3.27 -10.37
CA ALA A 325 30.22 -2.79 -10.70
C ALA A 325 31.30 -3.90 -10.69
N GLY A 326 30.92 -5.18 -10.58
CA GLY A 326 31.81 -6.35 -10.59
C GLY A 326 32.50 -6.67 -9.27
N GLN A 327 32.13 -5.99 -8.17
CA GLN A 327 32.68 -6.28 -6.84
C GLN A 327 32.06 -7.57 -6.26
N PRO A 328 32.79 -8.28 -5.39
CA PRO A 328 32.23 -9.41 -4.66
C PRO A 328 31.20 -8.94 -3.61
N LEU A 329 30.40 -9.88 -3.10
CA LEU A 329 29.53 -9.62 -1.95
C LEU A 329 30.33 -9.07 -0.75
N PRO A 330 29.85 -8.00 -0.07
CA PRO A 330 30.56 -7.41 1.07
C PRO A 330 30.68 -8.33 2.31
N CYS A 331 29.76 -9.27 2.46
CA CYS A 331 29.70 -10.18 3.61
C CYS A 331 29.49 -11.64 3.15
N LYS A 332 30.03 -12.58 3.92
CA LYS A 332 29.71 -14.00 3.78
C LYS A 332 28.48 -14.35 4.62
N GLN A 333 27.86 -15.50 4.36
CA GLN A 333 26.68 -15.96 5.12
C GLN A 333 26.93 -15.98 6.64
N GLY A 334 28.13 -16.37 7.06
CA GLY A 334 28.53 -16.43 8.47
C GLY A 334 28.77 -15.08 9.14
N ASP A 335 28.77 -13.96 8.40
CA ASP A 335 28.95 -12.60 8.95
C ASP A 335 27.60 -11.91 9.22
N LEU A 336 26.53 -12.35 8.58
CA LEU A 336 25.19 -11.78 8.69
C LEU A 336 24.56 -12.14 10.05
N ARG A 337 23.94 -11.16 10.72
CA ARG A 337 23.25 -11.33 12.01
C ARG A 337 21.89 -10.65 11.98
N ILE A 338 20.96 -11.18 12.78
CA ILE A 338 19.67 -10.56 13.05
C ILE A 338 19.83 -9.71 14.32
N HIS A 339 19.45 -8.44 14.22
CA HIS A 339 19.41 -7.50 15.33
C HIS A 339 17.97 -7.01 15.51
N GLY A 340 17.37 -7.30 16.66
CA GLY A 340 16.02 -6.85 16.98
C GLY A 340 14.94 -7.35 16.00
N HIS A 341 13.90 -6.54 15.84
CA HIS A 341 12.74 -6.80 15.01
C HIS A 341 12.30 -5.51 14.31
N ALA A 342 11.94 -5.62 13.04
CA ALA A 342 11.46 -4.49 12.23
C ALA A 342 10.07 -4.79 11.68
N ILE A 343 9.24 -3.75 11.63
CA ILE A 343 7.91 -3.80 11.00
C ILE A 343 7.79 -2.59 10.08
N GLU A 344 7.33 -2.84 8.85
CA GLU A 344 7.00 -1.84 7.84
C GLU A 344 5.50 -1.79 7.60
N ALA A 345 5.00 -0.58 7.39
CA ALA A 345 3.65 -0.29 6.97
C ALA A 345 3.66 0.50 5.65
N ARG A 346 2.90 0.01 4.67
CA ARG A 346 2.65 0.74 3.42
C ARG A 346 1.52 1.73 3.60
N ILE A 347 1.85 3.02 3.58
CA ILE A 347 0.87 4.09 3.63
C ILE A 347 0.40 4.36 2.21
N CYS A 348 -0.87 4.07 1.94
CA CYS A 348 -1.48 4.19 0.62
C CYS A 348 -2.62 5.21 0.63
N ALA A 349 -2.76 5.94 -0.48
CA ALA A 349 -3.90 6.80 -0.80
C ALA A 349 -5.09 5.92 -1.22
N GLU A 350 -5.73 5.30 -0.23
CA GLU A 350 -6.86 4.38 -0.42
C GLU A 350 -7.89 4.60 0.68
N ASN A 351 -9.16 4.25 0.41
CA ASN A 351 -10.22 4.27 1.40
C ASN A 351 -10.60 2.84 1.85
N PRO A 352 -10.10 2.37 3.00
CA PRO A 352 -10.39 1.01 3.51
C PRO A 352 -11.88 0.72 3.67
N ASP A 353 -12.66 1.68 4.16
CA ASP A 353 -14.08 1.50 4.46
C ASP A 353 -14.95 1.49 3.20
N LYS A 354 -14.42 2.00 2.08
CA LYS A 354 -14.98 1.85 0.74
C LYS A 354 -14.16 0.85 -0.09
N ASP A 355 -14.05 -0.38 0.40
CA ASP A 355 -13.45 -1.50 -0.32
C ASP A 355 -12.03 -1.28 -0.83
N PHE A 356 -11.26 -0.34 -0.26
CA PHE A 356 -9.92 -0.11 -0.75
C PHE A 356 -9.81 0.79 -1.96
N LEU A 357 -10.85 1.58 -2.27
CA LEU A 357 -10.86 2.40 -3.48
C LEU A 357 -9.69 3.39 -3.46
N PRO A 358 -8.88 3.45 -4.52
CA PRO A 358 -7.80 4.43 -4.62
C PRO A 358 -8.31 5.86 -4.55
N ALA A 359 -7.55 6.73 -3.89
CA ALA A 359 -7.83 8.13 -3.72
C ALA A 359 -6.78 8.98 -4.44
N THR A 360 -7.23 10.03 -5.12
CA THR A 360 -6.36 11.03 -5.73
C THR A 360 -6.66 12.40 -5.14
N GLY A 361 -5.70 13.31 -5.18
CA GLY A 361 -5.88 14.65 -4.64
C GLY A 361 -4.56 15.27 -4.21
N THR A 362 -4.62 16.40 -3.53
CA THR A 362 -3.43 17.11 -3.04
C THR A 362 -3.18 16.79 -1.57
N LEU A 363 -1.93 16.52 -1.22
CA LEU A 363 -1.50 16.36 0.17
C LEU A 363 -1.44 17.73 0.86
N HIS A 364 -2.58 18.27 1.28
CA HIS A 364 -2.65 19.57 1.95
C HIS A 364 -1.95 19.59 3.31
N VAL A 365 -2.00 18.47 4.02
CA VAL A 365 -1.18 18.23 5.20
C VAL A 365 -0.50 16.89 5.02
N TYR A 366 0.81 16.86 5.24
CA TYR A 366 1.61 15.64 5.33
C TYR A 366 2.62 15.77 6.48
N ARG A 367 2.16 15.50 7.69
CA ARG A 367 3.00 15.46 8.89
C ARG A 367 3.47 14.03 9.14
N LYS A 368 4.74 13.92 9.53
CA LYS A 368 5.44 12.66 9.77
C LYS A 368 5.95 12.65 11.22
N PRO A 369 6.12 11.46 11.84
CA PRO A 369 6.84 11.34 13.10
C PRO A 369 8.29 11.82 12.95
N ALA A 370 9.01 12.01 14.07
CA ALA A 370 10.46 12.15 14.01
C ALA A 370 11.07 10.89 13.38
N HIS A 371 11.88 11.04 12.32
CA HIS A 371 12.35 9.91 11.51
C HIS A 371 13.72 10.14 10.87
N ARG A 372 14.33 9.02 10.45
CA ARG A 372 15.38 8.99 9.43
C ARG A 372 14.74 8.81 8.05
N ALA A 373 15.27 9.48 7.02
CA ALA A 373 14.79 9.30 5.65
C ALA A 373 15.76 8.39 4.89
N PHE A 374 15.28 7.26 4.34
CA PHE A 374 16.09 6.30 3.56
C PHE A 374 17.30 5.69 4.28
N GLU A 375 17.36 5.81 5.61
CA GLU A 375 18.45 5.29 6.45
C GLU A 375 17.87 4.49 7.62
N VAL A 376 18.58 3.44 8.01
CA VAL A 376 18.19 2.61 9.17
C VAL A 376 18.21 3.44 10.46
N GLY A 377 17.14 3.32 11.24
CA GLY A 377 16.99 3.95 12.55
C GLY A 377 15.71 3.48 13.25
N PRO A 378 15.43 3.93 14.47
CA PRO A 378 14.25 3.48 15.24
C PRO A 378 12.92 3.74 14.54
N THR A 379 12.84 4.85 13.80
CA THR A 379 11.75 5.16 12.88
C THR A 379 12.35 5.70 11.59
N ARG A 380 11.97 5.08 10.48
CA ARG A 380 12.40 5.41 9.13
C ARG A 380 11.18 5.67 8.26
N VAL A 381 11.23 6.70 7.43
CA VAL A 381 10.21 6.96 6.41
C VAL A 381 10.86 7.06 5.05
N ASP A 382 10.38 6.24 4.12
CA ASP A 382 10.78 6.27 2.72
C ASP A 382 9.58 6.76 1.90
N ASP A 383 9.63 8.01 1.42
CA ASP A 383 8.52 8.71 0.77
C ASP A 383 8.91 9.37 -0.57
N GLY A 384 8.03 9.22 -1.56
CA GLY A 384 8.18 9.78 -2.91
C GLY A 384 7.52 11.15 -3.11
N VAL A 385 6.93 11.70 -2.05
CA VAL A 385 6.05 12.88 -2.10
C VAL A 385 6.39 13.85 -0.97
N ARG A 386 5.83 15.06 -1.04
CA ARG A 386 5.92 16.14 -0.07
C ARG A 386 4.54 16.72 0.19
N GLU A 387 4.41 17.47 1.28
CA GLU A 387 3.25 18.34 1.46
C GLU A 387 3.10 19.28 0.25
N GLY A 388 1.88 19.39 -0.26
CA GLY A 388 1.53 20.13 -1.48
C GLY A 388 1.62 19.32 -2.77
N ASP A 389 2.27 18.16 -2.79
CA ASP A 389 2.29 17.31 -3.99
C ASP A 389 0.90 16.70 -4.26
N ALA A 390 0.63 16.39 -5.54
CA ALA A 390 -0.58 15.72 -5.97
C ALA A 390 -0.36 14.21 -6.09
N ILE A 391 -1.31 13.42 -5.58
CA ILE A 391 -1.45 12.00 -5.88
C ILE A 391 -2.28 11.87 -7.16
N SER A 392 -1.60 11.58 -8.27
CA SER A 392 -2.22 11.44 -9.60
C SER A 392 -2.84 10.05 -9.81
N PRO A 393 -3.85 9.90 -10.70
CA PRO A 393 -4.45 8.59 -11.02
C PRO A 393 -3.56 7.65 -11.83
N PHE A 394 -2.43 8.13 -12.38
CA PHE A 394 -1.61 7.39 -13.35
C PHE A 394 -0.70 6.32 -12.73
N TYR A 395 -0.49 6.36 -11.42
CA TYR A 395 0.53 5.58 -10.74
C TYR A 395 0.02 4.92 -9.47
N ASP A 396 0.91 4.18 -8.79
CA ASP A 396 0.62 3.45 -7.55
C ASP A 396 0.16 4.36 -6.40
N SER A 397 -0.71 3.82 -5.53
CA SER A 397 -1.33 4.54 -4.40
C SER A 397 -0.40 4.76 -3.22
N MET A 398 0.77 4.10 -3.18
CA MET A 398 1.71 4.22 -2.07
C MET A 398 2.29 5.64 -1.95
N ILE A 399 2.00 6.28 -0.82
CA ILE A 399 2.51 7.60 -0.41
C ILE A 399 3.91 7.44 0.19
N ALA A 400 4.04 6.48 1.12
CA ALA A 400 5.26 6.25 1.88
C ALA A 400 5.31 4.84 2.48
N LYS A 401 6.52 4.42 2.82
CA LYS A 401 6.77 3.28 3.70
C LYS A 401 7.19 3.82 5.07
N LEU A 402 6.51 3.38 6.11
CA LEU A 402 6.85 3.70 7.49
C LEU A 402 7.44 2.45 8.15
N ILE A 403 8.70 2.52 8.53
CA ILE A 403 9.44 1.39 9.09
C ILE A 403 9.87 1.73 10.50
N VAL A 404 9.71 0.79 11.41
CA VAL A 404 10.24 0.90 12.77
C VAL A 404 11.11 -0.29 13.10
N HIS A 405 12.07 -0.07 13.99
CA HIS A 405 12.99 -1.09 14.48
C HIS A 405 13.05 -1.01 16.00
N GLY A 406 12.86 -2.16 16.65
CA GLY A 406 12.97 -2.30 18.10
C GLY A 406 13.80 -3.53 18.48
N ASP A 407 14.24 -3.61 19.73
CA ASP A 407 14.96 -4.76 20.28
C ASP A 407 14.09 -6.02 20.34
N THR A 408 12.77 -5.84 20.46
CA THR A 408 11.77 -6.91 20.41
C THR A 408 10.61 -6.55 19.48
N ARG A 409 9.84 -7.56 19.06
CA ARG A 409 8.63 -7.38 18.25
C ARG A 409 7.59 -6.52 18.98
N GLU A 410 7.41 -6.70 20.28
CA GLU A 410 6.48 -5.91 21.10
C GLU A 410 6.86 -4.43 21.13
N GLN A 411 8.16 -4.14 21.23
CA GLN A 411 8.66 -2.77 21.13
C GLN A 411 8.41 -2.20 19.74
N ALA A 412 8.69 -2.96 18.67
CA ALA A 412 8.41 -2.55 17.30
C ALA A 412 6.92 -2.26 17.06
N LEU A 413 6.00 -3.07 17.62
CA LEU A 413 4.56 -2.82 17.55
C LEU A 413 4.17 -1.48 18.19
N GLY A 414 4.67 -1.21 19.40
CA GLY A 414 4.41 0.05 20.11
C GLY A 414 4.99 1.26 19.39
N LEU A 415 6.19 1.13 18.82
CA LEU A 415 6.82 2.18 18.01
C LEU A 415 6.01 2.45 16.73
N LEU A 416 5.52 1.41 16.05
CA LEU A 416 4.76 1.57 14.82
C LEU A 416 3.41 2.25 15.07
N ASP A 417 2.68 1.85 16.11
CA ASP A 417 1.41 2.50 16.45
C ASP A 417 1.62 3.99 16.79
N ALA A 418 2.64 4.30 17.60
CA ALA A 418 2.97 5.69 17.94
C ALA A 418 3.40 6.52 16.71
N ALA A 419 4.15 5.91 15.79
CA ALA A 419 4.58 6.56 14.55
C ALA A 419 3.42 6.79 13.57
N LEU A 420 2.48 5.84 13.46
CA LEU A 420 1.26 5.99 12.67
C LEU A 420 0.32 7.04 13.28
N ALA A 421 0.20 7.10 14.61
CA ALA A 421 -0.60 8.12 15.30
C ALA A 421 -0.11 9.55 14.99
N GLN A 422 1.20 9.74 14.83
CA GLN A 422 1.83 11.02 14.48
C GLN A 422 1.83 11.32 12.97
N THR A 423 1.35 10.39 12.15
CA THR A 423 1.27 10.58 10.69
C THR A 423 -0.09 11.19 10.34
N HIS A 424 -0.09 12.48 9.99
CA HIS A 424 -1.32 13.19 9.63
C HIS A 424 -1.31 13.51 8.14
N ILE A 425 -2.32 13.00 7.44
CA ILE A 425 -2.52 13.23 6.01
C ILE A 425 -3.92 13.84 5.82
N VAL A 426 -3.97 15.01 5.17
CA VAL A 426 -5.22 15.71 4.84
C VAL A 426 -5.23 16.03 3.35
N GLY A 427 -6.39 15.87 2.71
CA GLY A 427 -6.63 16.15 1.29
C GLY A 427 -6.76 14.90 0.42
N VAL A 428 -6.37 13.72 0.95
CA VAL A 428 -6.65 12.40 0.35
C VAL A 428 -7.05 11.41 1.44
N GLN A 429 -7.91 10.45 1.10
CA GLN A 429 -8.18 9.31 1.99
C GLN A 429 -6.97 8.39 2.05
N THR A 430 -6.71 7.80 3.23
CA THR A 430 -5.55 6.93 3.43
C THR A 430 -5.87 5.72 4.30
N ASN A 431 -5.03 4.70 4.20
CA ASN A 431 -5.13 3.49 5.01
C ASN A 431 -4.49 3.61 6.42
N VAL A 432 -4.01 4.79 6.85
CA VAL A 432 -3.28 4.95 8.13
C VAL A 432 -4.09 4.43 9.33
N GLN A 433 -5.36 4.81 9.43
CA GLN A 433 -6.21 4.36 10.55
C GLN A 433 -6.50 2.85 10.47
N PHE A 434 -6.63 2.30 9.27
CA PHE A 434 -6.77 0.86 9.07
C PHE A 434 -5.53 0.11 9.56
N LEU A 435 -4.33 0.59 9.22
CA LEU A 435 -3.06 -0.01 9.68
C LEU A 435 -3.00 -0.08 11.21
N ARG A 436 -3.32 1.03 11.90
CA ARG A 436 -3.37 1.07 13.37
C ARG A 436 -4.35 0.05 13.96
N ARG A 437 -5.52 -0.12 13.34
CA ARG A 437 -6.50 -1.13 13.75
C ARG A 437 -5.98 -2.55 13.56
N VAL A 438 -5.27 -2.83 12.47
CA VAL A 438 -4.61 -4.14 12.27
C VAL A 438 -3.64 -4.43 13.40
N LEU A 439 -2.78 -3.48 13.78
CA LEU A 439 -1.83 -3.64 14.88
C LEU A 439 -2.51 -3.97 16.21
N ALA A 440 -3.67 -3.37 16.46
CA ALA A 440 -4.45 -3.59 17.67
C ALA A 440 -5.21 -4.93 17.69
N THR A 441 -5.30 -5.66 16.57
CA THR A 441 -5.97 -6.97 16.57
C THR A 441 -5.17 -8.01 17.36
N PRO A 442 -5.84 -8.94 18.06
CA PRO A 442 -5.19 -10.11 18.63
C PRO A 442 -4.49 -10.98 17.58
N SER A 443 -5.03 -11.04 16.35
CA SER A 443 -4.41 -11.80 15.27
C SER A 443 -3.00 -11.29 14.95
N PHE A 444 -2.82 -9.98 14.81
CA PHE A 444 -1.50 -9.42 14.51
C PHE A 444 -0.60 -9.31 15.75
N SER A 445 -1.11 -8.74 16.85
CA SER A 445 -0.32 -8.49 18.05
C SER A 445 0.24 -9.78 18.67
N GLN A 446 -0.46 -10.91 18.55
CA GLN A 446 -0.03 -12.23 19.04
C GLN A 446 0.57 -13.12 17.95
N ALA A 447 0.93 -12.57 16.79
CA ALA A 447 1.55 -13.28 15.67
C ALA A 447 0.74 -14.50 15.15
N ARG A 448 -0.59 -14.43 15.19
CA ARG A 448 -1.49 -15.40 14.56
C ARG A 448 -1.70 -15.03 13.09
N LEU A 449 -0.61 -15.12 12.34
CA LEU A 449 -0.53 -14.62 10.96
C LEU A 449 -0.90 -15.70 9.96
N ASP A 450 -1.68 -15.29 8.97
CA ASP A 450 -1.98 -16.00 7.73
C ASP A 450 -2.56 -15.01 6.72
N THR A 451 -2.66 -15.40 5.45
CA THR A 451 -3.11 -14.51 4.38
C THR A 451 -4.60 -14.16 4.40
N ALA A 452 -5.37 -14.68 5.36
CA ALA A 452 -6.80 -14.40 5.53
C ALA A 452 -7.08 -13.54 6.77
N LEU A 453 -6.04 -12.91 7.36
CA LEU A 453 -6.16 -12.13 8.60
C LEU A 453 -7.13 -10.96 8.46
N ILE A 454 -7.07 -10.21 7.36
CA ILE A 454 -7.90 -9.02 7.16
C ILE A 454 -9.37 -9.42 7.02
N GLU A 455 -9.66 -10.46 6.26
CA GLU A 455 -11.01 -11.00 6.10
C GLU A 455 -11.56 -11.54 7.43
N ARG A 456 -10.71 -12.22 8.22
CA ARG A 456 -11.09 -12.75 9.53
C ARG A 456 -11.41 -11.66 10.56
N GLU A 457 -10.69 -10.55 10.54
CA GLU A 457 -10.82 -9.46 11.52
C GLU A 457 -11.70 -8.30 11.01
N GLN A 458 -12.46 -8.50 9.91
CA GLN A 458 -13.26 -7.48 9.22
C GLN A 458 -14.08 -6.57 10.16
N ALA A 459 -14.78 -7.16 11.14
CA ALA A 459 -15.59 -6.41 12.11
C ALA A 459 -14.80 -5.42 13.00
N ARG A 460 -13.49 -5.63 13.20
CA ARG A 460 -12.62 -4.73 13.96
C ARG A 460 -11.85 -3.75 13.09
N LEU A 461 -11.75 -4.02 11.79
CA LEU A 461 -10.88 -3.28 10.88
C LEU A 461 -11.61 -2.20 10.09
N PHE A 462 -12.91 -2.36 9.84
CA PHE A 462 -13.68 -1.46 8.99
C PHE A 462 -14.77 -0.73 9.76
N ASN A 463 -15.11 0.49 9.32
CA ASN A 463 -16.15 1.35 9.85
C ASN A 463 -16.00 1.62 11.36
N GLN A 464 -14.77 1.87 11.81
CA GLN A 464 -14.46 2.17 13.20
C GLN A 464 -14.13 3.65 13.37
N ASP A 465 -14.76 4.32 14.33
CA ASP A 465 -14.42 5.68 14.76
C ASP A 465 -14.19 5.72 16.28
N PRO A 466 -12.94 5.49 16.74
CA PRO A 466 -12.63 5.45 18.16
C PRO A 466 -12.64 6.83 18.85
N LEU A 467 -12.55 7.94 18.10
CA LEU A 467 -12.66 9.28 18.69
C LEU A 467 -14.12 9.61 19.00
N GLY A 468 -15.02 9.28 18.08
CA GLY A 468 -16.46 9.51 18.24
C GLY A 468 -16.87 10.98 18.19
N VAL A 469 -18.18 11.20 18.08
CA VAL A 469 -18.78 12.53 17.88
C VAL A 469 -18.48 13.51 19.02
N GLU A 470 -18.54 13.07 20.28
CA GLU A 470 -18.36 13.95 21.43
C GLU A 470 -16.99 14.60 21.45
N LEU A 471 -15.93 13.79 21.25
CA LEU A 471 -14.56 14.29 21.27
C LEU A 471 -14.24 15.08 19.99
N ALA A 472 -14.78 14.66 18.85
CA ALA A 472 -14.64 15.40 17.59
C ALA A 472 -15.20 16.82 17.71
N VAL A 473 -16.44 16.95 18.20
CA VAL A 473 -17.11 18.25 18.40
C VAL A 473 -16.42 19.07 19.49
N ALA A 474 -15.96 18.44 20.58
CA ALA A 474 -15.19 19.14 21.62
C ALA A 474 -13.88 19.73 21.07
N ALA A 475 -13.15 18.97 20.24
CA ALA A 475 -11.93 19.44 19.61
C ALA A 475 -12.20 20.57 18.60
N ALA A 476 -13.27 20.45 17.80
CA ALA A 476 -13.67 21.49 16.86
C ALA A 476 -14.06 22.80 17.58
N ALA A 477 -14.84 22.70 18.67
CA ALA A 477 -15.21 23.85 19.50
C ALA A 477 -13.98 24.49 20.16
N ALA A 478 -13.07 23.68 20.73
CA ALA A 478 -11.82 24.18 21.31
C ALA A 478 -10.94 24.89 20.27
N HIS A 479 -10.78 24.30 19.08
CA HIS A 479 -10.05 24.90 17.97
C HIS A 479 -10.67 26.23 17.52
N ALA A 480 -12.00 26.31 17.40
CA ALA A 480 -12.69 27.54 17.04
C ALA A 480 -12.44 28.65 18.08
N VAL A 481 -12.60 28.35 19.37
CA VAL A 481 -12.36 29.35 20.44
C VAL A 481 -10.90 29.78 20.50
N LEU A 482 -9.94 28.87 20.31
CA LEU A 482 -8.51 29.23 20.26
C LEU A 482 -8.19 30.13 19.07
N GLY A 483 -8.73 29.83 17.89
CA GLY A 483 -8.56 30.66 16.69
C GLY A 483 -9.15 32.06 16.87
N GLU A 484 -10.31 32.17 17.51
CA GLU A 484 -10.91 33.45 17.86
C GLU A 484 -10.05 34.22 18.87
N ARG A 485 -9.58 33.56 19.93
CA ARG A 485 -8.69 34.17 20.94
C ARG A 485 -7.38 34.67 20.36
N ALA A 486 -6.86 34.03 19.31
CA ALA A 486 -5.66 34.49 18.62
C ALA A 486 -5.85 35.85 17.91
N SER A 487 -7.10 36.29 17.68
CA SER A 487 -7.42 37.62 17.15
C SER A 487 -7.58 38.70 18.23
N GLU A 488 -7.46 38.35 19.51
CA GLU A 488 -7.56 39.31 20.62
C GLU A 488 -6.37 40.26 20.63
N GLY A 489 -6.65 41.53 20.92
CA GLY A 489 -5.65 42.58 21.09
C GLY A 489 -5.81 43.26 22.44
N SER A 490 -5.28 44.49 22.53
CA SER A 490 -5.44 45.33 23.72
C SER A 490 -6.83 45.99 23.84
N ASP A 491 -7.63 45.96 22.78
CA ASP A 491 -9.01 46.46 22.79
C ASP A 491 -9.90 45.52 23.63
N PRO A 492 -10.56 46.00 24.71
CA PRO A 492 -11.47 45.17 25.49
C PRO A 492 -12.64 44.59 24.67
N PHE A 493 -13.03 45.21 23.55
CA PHE A 493 -14.07 44.67 22.65
C PHE A 493 -13.55 43.57 21.71
N SER A 494 -12.23 43.37 21.64
CA SER A 494 -11.66 42.25 20.89
C SER A 494 -11.75 40.92 21.64
N ARG A 495 -12.04 40.94 22.96
CA ARG A 495 -12.11 39.76 23.83
C ARG A 495 -13.18 38.77 23.35
N ARG A 496 -12.82 37.48 23.31
CA ARG A 496 -13.66 36.37 22.84
C ARG A 496 -14.07 35.47 24.02
N ASP A 497 -14.30 36.10 25.16
CA ASP A 497 -14.68 35.47 26.43
C ASP A 497 -16.19 35.31 26.61
N GLY A 498 -16.98 35.76 25.63
CA GLY A 498 -18.43 35.62 25.65
C GLY A 498 -19.13 36.66 26.55
N PHE A 499 -18.50 37.79 26.87
CA PHE A 499 -19.13 38.82 27.70
C PHE A 499 -20.54 39.22 27.22
N ARG A 500 -21.46 39.29 28.19
CA ARG A 500 -22.85 39.78 28.06
C ARG A 500 -23.19 40.58 29.31
N SER A 501 -23.90 41.70 29.15
CA SER A 501 -24.38 42.50 30.28
C SER A 501 -25.44 41.79 31.12
N HIS A 502 -26.17 40.84 30.53
CA HIS A 502 -27.16 40.01 31.20
C HIS A 502 -27.16 38.59 30.62
N GLY A 503 -27.20 37.59 31.51
CA GLY A 503 -27.33 36.18 31.15
C GLY A 503 -26.02 35.55 30.67
N VAL A 504 -26.10 34.26 30.35
CA VAL A 504 -24.96 33.46 29.87
C VAL A 504 -24.91 33.52 28.35
N ALA A 505 -23.75 33.87 27.79
CA ALA A 505 -23.55 33.71 26.35
C ALA A 505 -23.61 32.23 25.96
N SER A 506 -24.45 31.91 24.98
CA SER A 506 -24.57 30.59 24.41
C SER A 506 -24.45 30.70 22.90
N ARG A 507 -23.52 29.94 22.32
CA ARG A 507 -23.34 29.79 20.88
C ARG A 507 -23.85 28.42 20.44
N ARG A 508 -24.71 28.40 19.42
CA ARG A 508 -25.08 27.18 18.69
C ARG A 508 -24.11 27.02 17.54
N ILE A 509 -23.56 25.83 17.35
CA ILE A 509 -22.74 25.45 16.21
C ILE A 509 -23.34 24.15 15.66
N ASP A 510 -23.73 24.17 14.40
CA ASP A 510 -24.25 22.98 13.74
C ASP A 510 -23.08 22.30 13.01
N TYR A 511 -22.97 20.98 13.16
CA TYR A 511 -21.93 20.17 12.54
C TYR A 511 -22.56 19.05 11.72
N ASP A 512 -21.91 18.62 10.64
CA ASP A 512 -22.12 17.31 10.02
C ASP A 512 -21.01 16.37 10.49
N TYR A 513 -21.44 15.25 11.06
CA TYR A 513 -20.55 14.18 11.48
C TYR A 513 -21.02 12.88 10.83
N GLN A 514 -20.24 12.39 9.86
CA GLN A 514 -20.53 11.18 9.09
C GLN A 514 -21.92 11.22 8.40
N GLY A 515 -22.33 12.38 7.88
CA GLY A 515 -23.64 12.56 7.23
C GLY A 515 -24.81 12.75 8.20
N GLN A 516 -24.53 12.89 9.51
CA GLN A 516 -25.52 13.18 10.53
C GLN A 516 -25.32 14.58 11.10
N GLY A 517 -26.39 15.36 11.12
CA GLY A 517 -26.40 16.69 11.76
C GLY A 517 -26.28 16.58 13.28
N VAL A 518 -25.31 17.28 13.86
CA VAL A 518 -25.03 17.33 15.30
C VAL A 518 -25.02 18.79 15.76
N VAL A 519 -25.89 19.12 16.71
CA VAL A 519 -25.95 20.47 17.28
C VAL A 519 -25.08 20.55 18.52
N ALA A 520 -24.10 21.44 18.50
CA ALA A 520 -23.29 21.79 19.66
C ALA A 520 -23.77 23.10 20.28
N LYS A 521 -23.86 23.16 21.62
CA LYS A 521 -24.12 24.41 22.35
C LYS A 521 -22.95 24.71 23.29
N LEU A 522 -22.19 25.75 22.96
CA LEU A 522 -21.08 26.25 23.76
C LEU A 522 -21.57 27.41 24.64
N ARG A 523 -21.50 27.26 25.95
CA ARG A 523 -21.85 28.29 26.94
C ARG A 523 -20.60 28.83 27.60
N TYR A 524 -20.51 30.14 27.77
CA TYR A 524 -19.39 30.80 28.43
C TYR A 524 -19.80 31.10 29.89
N LEU A 525 -19.29 30.29 30.83
CA LEU A 525 -19.57 30.43 32.26
C LEU A 525 -18.35 31.04 32.99
N ASP A 526 -18.56 31.49 34.22
CA ASP A 526 -17.52 32.10 35.05
C ASP A 526 -16.37 31.13 35.38
N ASP A 527 -16.67 29.84 35.49
CA ASP A 527 -15.73 28.75 35.74
C ASP A 527 -15.15 28.12 34.47
N GLY A 528 -15.48 28.66 33.29
CA GLY A 528 -14.98 28.22 31.99
C GLY A 528 -16.10 27.89 30.99
N PRO A 529 -15.74 27.53 29.74
CA PRO A 529 -16.75 27.14 28.78
C PRO A 529 -17.35 25.77 29.11
N SER A 530 -18.66 25.64 28.94
CA SER A 530 -19.38 24.36 28.98
C SER A 530 -19.90 24.02 27.58
N LEU A 531 -19.75 22.76 27.17
CA LEU A 531 -20.18 22.26 25.88
C LEU A 531 -21.27 21.21 26.06
N GLN A 532 -22.33 21.33 25.25
CA GLN A 532 -23.35 20.30 25.04
C GLN A 532 -23.24 19.79 23.61
N VAL A 533 -23.19 18.47 23.40
CA VAL A 533 -23.13 17.83 22.07
C VAL A 533 -24.39 16.99 21.84
N GLY A 534 -25.22 17.39 20.87
CA GLY A 534 -26.51 16.75 20.62
C GLY A 534 -27.40 16.78 21.87
N ASP A 535 -27.97 15.63 22.21
CA ASP A 535 -28.84 15.44 23.38
C ASP A 535 -28.06 15.08 24.66
N ALA A 536 -26.72 14.95 24.59
CA ALA A 536 -25.91 14.67 25.77
C ALA A 536 -26.03 15.81 26.80
N PRO A 537 -25.84 15.55 28.10
CA PRO A 537 -25.75 16.59 29.11
C PRO A 537 -24.60 17.56 28.81
N ALA A 538 -24.79 18.84 29.15
CA ALA A 538 -23.71 19.80 29.07
C ALA A 538 -22.61 19.42 30.09
N ALA A 539 -21.35 19.44 29.66
CA ALA A 539 -20.18 19.19 30.49
C ALA A 539 -19.20 20.36 30.41
N ALA A 540 -18.29 20.46 31.37
CA ALA A 540 -17.18 21.42 31.30
C ALA A 540 -16.24 21.05 30.14
N LEU A 541 -15.75 22.06 29.43
CA LEU A 541 -14.80 21.94 28.34
C LEU A 541 -13.54 22.75 28.68
N ASP A 542 -12.48 22.07 29.12
CA ASP A 542 -11.18 22.71 29.33
C ASP A 542 -10.28 22.43 28.14
N PHE A 543 -9.55 23.44 27.67
CA PHE A 543 -8.57 23.26 26.60
C PHE A 543 -7.43 24.25 26.63
N THR A 544 -6.24 23.78 26.23
CA THR A 544 -5.03 24.59 26.14
C THR A 544 -4.22 24.20 24.90
N ALA A 545 -3.84 25.18 24.09
CA ALA A 545 -2.89 24.98 22.99
C ALA A 545 -1.48 24.70 23.53
N GLN A 546 -0.81 23.70 22.99
CA GLN A 546 0.55 23.31 23.32
C GLN A 546 1.53 23.85 22.26
N GLY A 547 1.74 25.16 22.29
CA GLY A 547 2.62 25.87 21.36
C GLY A 547 1.90 26.98 20.60
N GLU A 548 2.58 27.52 19.59
CA GLU A 548 2.07 28.60 18.74
C GLU A 548 1.57 28.08 17.38
N GLY A 549 0.64 28.82 16.78
CA GLY A 549 0.06 28.50 15.47
C GLY A 549 -1.27 27.77 15.53
N ALA A 550 -2.04 27.84 14.44
CA ALA A 550 -3.39 27.26 14.34
C ALA A 550 -3.38 25.71 14.42
N ASP A 551 -2.28 25.08 13.99
CA ASP A 551 -2.14 23.61 13.94
C ASP A 551 -1.47 23.03 15.21
N ALA A 552 -1.30 23.84 16.27
CA ALA A 552 -0.70 23.40 17.52
C ALA A 552 -1.57 22.29 18.16
N PRO A 553 -0.97 21.28 18.83
CA PRO A 553 -1.73 20.32 19.61
C PRO A 553 -2.58 21.03 20.66
N ILE A 554 -3.78 20.51 20.91
CA ILE A 554 -4.73 21.01 21.89
C ILE A 554 -4.90 19.93 22.96
N ASP A 555 -4.53 20.24 24.21
CA ASP A 555 -4.90 19.42 25.36
C ASP A 555 -6.37 19.70 25.68
N VAL A 556 -7.25 18.76 25.38
CA VAL A 556 -8.71 18.86 25.57
C VAL A 556 -9.14 17.97 26.73
N ARG A 557 -9.91 18.53 27.66
CA ARG A 557 -10.63 17.80 28.70
C ARG A 557 -12.12 18.00 28.53
N TYR A 558 -12.83 16.91 28.28
CA TYR A 558 -14.27 16.91 28.09
C TYR A 558 -14.86 15.59 28.59
N ASN A 559 -15.99 15.67 29.30
CA ASN A 559 -16.72 14.50 29.82
C ASN A 559 -15.83 13.50 30.59
N GLY A 560 -14.95 14.03 31.45
CA GLY A 560 -14.02 13.23 32.27
C GLY A 560 -12.84 12.59 31.52
N ARG A 561 -12.67 12.87 30.22
CA ARG A 561 -11.56 12.37 29.39
C ARG A 561 -10.60 13.50 29.06
N ARG A 562 -9.30 13.25 29.18
CA ARG A 562 -8.23 14.12 28.68
C ARG A 562 -7.59 13.51 27.45
N GLN A 563 -7.45 14.28 26.38
CA GLN A 563 -6.82 13.86 25.12
C GLN A 563 -6.01 15.01 24.54
N VAL A 564 -4.86 14.72 23.93
CA VAL A 564 -4.13 15.70 23.13
C VAL A 564 -4.49 15.47 21.67
N LEU A 565 -5.06 16.48 21.03
CA LEU A 565 -5.62 16.39 19.68
C LEU A 565 -4.99 17.45 18.78
N ARG A 566 -4.83 17.15 17.51
CA ARG A 566 -4.49 18.14 16.48
C ARG A 566 -5.65 18.31 15.53
N VAL A 567 -5.93 19.55 15.18
CA VAL A 567 -7.05 19.91 14.31
C VAL A 567 -6.50 20.69 13.11
N TYR A 568 -6.83 20.24 11.90
CA TYR A 568 -6.50 20.93 10.66
C TYR A 568 -7.80 21.34 9.96
N ARG A 569 -8.01 22.64 9.74
CA ARG A 569 -9.21 23.15 9.05
C ARG A 569 -8.96 23.29 7.55
N ARG A 570 -9.88 22.76 6.74
CA ARG A 570 -9.92 22.88 5.27
C ARG A 570 -11.33 23.28 4.83
N GLY A 571 -11.52 24.56 4.52
CA GLY A 571 -12.85 25.11 4.33
C GLY A 571 -13.68 24.90 5.59
N ASP A 572 -14.80 24.19 5.43
CA ASP A 572 -15.72 23.86 6.52
C ASP A 572 -15.40 22.54 7.21
N VAL A 573 -14.47 21.74 6.68
CA VAL A 573 -14.09 20.44 7.27
C VAL A 573 -12.93 20.62 8.25
N LEU A 574 -13.10 20.10 9.45
CA LEU A 574 -12.04 19.98 10.45
C LEU A 574 -11.60 18.51 10.53
N HIS A 575 -10.31 18.28 10.26
CA HIS A 575 -9.68 16.97 10.38
C HIS A 575 -9.01 16.86 11.74
N ILE A 576 -9.37 15.84 12.52
CA ILE A 576 -9.00 15.71 13.93
C ILE A 576 -8.18 14.45 14.10
N PHE A 577 -7.00 14.58 14.68
CA PHE A 577 -6.04 13.49 14.91
C PHE A 577 -5.69 13.40 16.40
N GLY A 578 -5.59 12.18 16.92
CA GLY A 578 -5.17 11.91 18.29
C GLY A 578 -4.67 10.48 18.48
N ASP A 579 -4.23 10.19 19.71
CA ASP A 579 -3.67 8.87 20.04
C ASP A 579 -4.68 7.74 19.83
N ALA A 580 -5.98 7.98 20.06
CA ALA A 580 -7.01 6.95 19.83
C ALA A 580 -7.33 6.72 18.34
N GLY A 581 -7.06 7.68 17.45
CA GLY A 581 -7.38 7.58 16.02
C GLY A 581 -7.52 8.95 15.36
N ALA A 582 -8.15 8.97 14.19
CA ALA A 582 -8.49 10.20 13.47
C ALA A 582 -9.94 10.18 12.98
N THR A 583 -10.55 11.36 12.88
CA THR A 583 -11.91 11.55 12.37
C THR A 583 -12.02 12.92 11.71
N GLN A 584 -13.19 13.24 11.17
CA GLN A 584 -13.50 14.54 10.61
C GLN A 584 -14.90 15.00 10.98
N VAL A 585 -15.09 16.31 11.06
CA VAL A 585 -16.38 16.94 11.27
C VAL A 585 -16.46 18.17 10.37
N ALA A 586 -17.61 18.41 9.73
CA ALA A 586 -17.83 19.62 8.95
C ALA A 586 -18.67 20.61 9.76
N GLU A 587 -18.25 21.87 9.85
CA GLU A 587 -19.06 22.95 10.40
C GLU A 587 -20.11 23.35 9.35
N LEU A 588 -21.39 23.25 9.70
CA LEU A 588 -22.49 23.64 8.82
C LEU A 588 -22.78 25.13 9.01
N ASP A 589 -22.69 25.92 7.94
CA ASP A 589 -23.18 27.30 7.96
C ASP A 589 -24.70 27.32 7.72
N PRO A 590 -25.53 27.64 8.74
CA PRO A 590 -26.98 27.65 8.60
C PRO A 590 -27.48 28.70 7.58
N LEU A 591 -26.66 29.71 7.26
CA LEU A 591 -26.98 30.76 6.28
C LEU A 591 -26.61 30.37 4.85
N ALA A 592 -25.69 29.42 4.65
CA ALA A 592 -25.29 28.92 3.34
C ALA A 592 -26.22 27.80 2.81
N SER A 593 -26.75 26.96 3.71
CA SER A 593 -27.56 25.77 3.36
C SER A 593 -28.99 26.05 2.87
N ALA A 594 -29.39 27.31 2.68
CA ALA A 594 -30.73 27.67 2.20
C ALA A 594 -30.95 27.47 0.68
N GLY A 595 -29.92 27.05 -0.06
CA GLY A 595 -29.92 27.03 -1.54
C GLY A 595 -29.92 25.66 -2.23
N GLU A 596 -29.62 24.56 -1.55
CA GLU A 596 -29.42 23.26 -2.22
C GLU A 596 -30.49 22.24 -1.82
N GLY A 597 -31.52 22.13 -2.66
CA GLY A 597 -32.53 21.08 -2.57
C GLY A 597 -31.95 19.72 -2.94
N THR A 598 -32.20 18.73 -2.10
CA THR A 598 -31.80 17.34 -2.26
C THR A 598 -32.56 16.65 -3.40
N GLY A 599 -31.90 16.45 -4.54
CA GLY A 599 -32.13 15.34 -5.47
C GLY A 599 -30.84 14.49 -5.50
N GLU A 600 -30.80 13.18 -5.65
CA GLU A 600 -31.61 12.29 -6.50
C GLU A 600 -31.46 10.82 -6.06
N GLY A 601 -32.51 10.03 -6.27
CA GLY A 601 -32.40 8.58 -6.43
C GLY A 601 -32.42 8.24 -7.91
N GLY A 602 -31.29 7.84 -8.50
CA GLY A 602 -31.21 7.38 -9.90
C GLY A 602 -29.88 7.62 -10.62
N ARG A 603 -29.00 8.49 -10.08
CA ARG A 603 -27.68 8.77 -10.68
C ARG A 603 -26.65 7.69 -10.30
N LEU A 604 -26.00 7.10 -11.29
CA LEU A 604 -24.83 6.26 -11.09
C LEU A 604 -23.56 7.05 -11.37
N THR A 605 -22.87 7.43 -10.30
CA THR A 605 -21.68 8.26 -10.34
C THR A 605 -20.40 7.44 -10.25
N ALA A 606 -19.30 7.97 -10.78
CA ALA A 606 -17.96 7.41 -10.64
C ALA A 606 -17.59 7.33 -9.14
N PRO A 607 -17.37 6.12 -8.59
CA PRO A 607 -17.07 5.94 -7.17
C PRO A 607 -15.63 6.34 -6.81
N MET A 608 -14.80 6.58 -7.82
CA MET A 608 -13.39 6.95 -7.72
C MET A 608 -12.98 7.74 -8.98
N PRO A 609 -11.96 8.60 -8.89
CA PRO A 609 -11.35 9.22 -10.08
C PRO A 609 -10.62 8.15 -10.88
N GLY A 610 -10.79 8.13 -12.20
CA GLY A 610 -10.20 7.06 -13.01
C GLY A 610 -10.53 7.16 -14.49
N LYS A 611 -10.08 6.17 -15.25
CA LYS A 611 -10.35 6.03 -16.67
C LYS A 611 -11.47 5.01 -16.88
N VAL A 612 -12.45 5.30 -17.74
CA VAL A 612 -13.46 4.32 -18.15
C VAL A 612 -12.80 3.31 -19.10
N VAL A 613 -12.71 2.04 -18.68
CA VAL A 613 -12.13 0.95 -19.49
C VAL A 613 -13.15 0.40 -20.47
N SER A 614 -14.36 0.15 -19.98
CA SER A 614 -15.45 -0.39 -20.80
C SER A 614 -16.81 0.01 -20.25
N ILE A 615 -17.79 0.02 -21.14
CA ILE A 615 -19.20 0.17 -20.79
C ILE A 615 -19.92 -1.00 -21.45
N ALA A 616 -20.59 -1.80 -20.63
CA ALA A 616 -21.22 -3.06 -21.01
C ALA A 616 -22.69 -2.90 -21.45
N VAL A 617 -23.24 -1.70 -21.32
CA VAL A 617 -24.64 -1.37 -21.58
C VAL A 617 -24.79 -0.14 -22.47
N LYS A 618 -25.96 0.01 -23.09
CA LYS A 618 -26.34 1.15 -23.91
C LYS A 618 -27.65 1.74 -23.40
N ALA A 619 -27.90 3.00 -23.76
CA ALA A 619 -29.21 3.62 -23.55
C ALA A 619 -30.33 2.73 -24.14
N GLY A 620 -31.37 2.50 -23.35
CA GLY A 620 -32.50 1.60 -23.65
C GLY A 620 -32.34 0.16 -23.14
N ASP A 621 -31.16 -0.25 -22.66
CA ASP A 621 -30.96 -1.61 -22.16
C ASP A 621 -31.65 -1.81 -20.80
N LYS A 622 -32.36 -2.95 -20.66
CA LYS A 622 -32.87 -3.40 -19.36
C LYS A 622 -31.74 -4.05 -18.58
N VAL A 623 -31.55 -3.62 -17.35
CA VAL A 623 -30.52 -4.15 -16.45
C VAL A 623 -31.13 -4.71 -15.19
N SER A 624 -30.61 -5.84 -14.72
CA SER A 624 -30.97 -6.40 -13.41
C SER A 624 -30.04 -5.87 -12.33
N LYS A 625 -30.52 -5.79 -11.09
CA LYS A 625 -29.72 -5.50 -9.91
C LYS A 625 -28.49 -6.41 -9.86
N GLY A 626 -27.32 -5.81 -9.67
CA GLY A 626 -26.03 -6.49 -9.64
C GLY A 626 -25.41 -6.73 -11.03
N GLN A 627 -26.11 -6.41 -12.12
CA GLN A 627 -25.54 -6.52 -13.47
C GLN A 627 -24.40 -5.51 -13.67
N PRO A 628 -23.22 -5.94 -14.13
CA PRO A 628 -22.13 -5.03 -14.50
C PRO A 628 -22.54 -4.04 -15.60
N LEU A 629 -22.29 -2.75 -15.37
CA LEU A 629 -22.65 -1.66 -16.29
C LEU A 629 -21.41 -1.02 -16.92
N ALA A 630 -20.39 -0.72 -16.12
CA ALA A 630 -19.15 -0.12 -16.57
C ALA A 630 -17.96 -0.63 -15.75
N VAL A 631 -16.77 -0.61 -16.34
CA VAL A 631 -15.51 -0.91 -15.67
C VAL A 631 -14.62 0.32 -15.72
N MET A 632 -14.13 0.75 -14.57
CA MET A 632 -13.17 1.84 -14.43
C MET A 632 -11.82 1.32 -13.98
N GLU A 633 -10.74 1.97 -14.40
CA GLU A 633 -9.38 1.69 -13.97
C GLU A 633 -8.75 2.97 -13.40
N ALA A 634 -8.17 2.86 -12.20
CA ALA A 634 -7.19 3.84 -11.72
C ALA A 634 -6.13 3.13 -10.89
N MET A 635 -4.89 3.65 -10.92
CA MET A 635 -3.81 3.16 -10.06
C MET A 635 -3.60 1.63 -10.14
N LYS A 636 -3.73 1.06 -11.35
CA LYS A 636 -3.66 -0.39 -11.66
C LYS A 636 -4.78 -1.25 -11.05
N MET A 637 -5.84 -0.64 -10.52
CA MET A 637 -7.01 -1.32 -10.01
C MET A 637 -8.19 -1.11 -10.95
N GLU A 638 -8.83 -2.21 -11.35
CA GLU A 638 -10.11 -2.19 -12.03
C GLU A 638 -11.25 -2.27 -11.01
N HIS A 639 -12.30 -1.48 -11.22
CA HIS A 639 -13.52 -1.50 -10.43
C HIS A 639 -14.74 -1.58 -11.35
N THR A 640 -15.58 -2.58 -11.11
CA THR A 640 -16.82 -2.80 -11.86
C THR A 640 -17.98 -2.12 -11.16
N ILE A 641 -18.62 -1.20 -11.85
CA ILE A 641 -19.85 -0.54 -11.42
C ILE A 641 -21.03 -1.43 -11.83
N ALA A 642 -21.80 -1.88 -10.85
CA ALA A 642 -22.96 -2.72 -11.05
C ALA A 642 -24.27 -1.94 -10.82
N ALA A 643 -25.36 -2.40 -11.44
CA ALA A 643 -26.67 -1.80 -11.26
C ALA A 643 -27.14 -1.95 -9.80
N PRO A 644 -27.53 -0.86 -9.11
CA PRO A 644 -27.98 -0.92 -7.72
C PRO A 644 -29.39 -1.53 -7.59
N GLN A 645 -30.16 -1.50 -8.67
CA GLN A 645 -31.52 -2.01 -8.78
C GLN A 645 -31.81 -2.42 -10.22
N ASP A 646 -32.93 -3.14 -10.42
CA ASP A 646 -33.48 -3.36 -11.76
C ASP A 646 -33.92 -2.02 -12.36
N GLY A 647 -33.69 -1.81 -13.65
CA GLY A 647 -34.05 -0.56 -14.31
C GLY A 647 -33.75 -0.56 -15.81
N VAL A 648 -34.00 0.57 -16.46
CA VAL A 648 -33.61 0.81 -17.86
C VAL A 648 -32.50 1.84 -17.89
N VAL A 649 -31.46 1.62 -18.68
CA VAL A 649 -30.40 2.62 -18.87
C VAL A 649 -30.97 3.77 -19.68
N GLY A 650 -31.12 4.94 -19.08
CA GLY A 650 -31.61 6.14 -19.78
C GLY A 650 -30.53 6.75 -20.67
N GLU A 651 -29.38 7.06 -20.08
CA GLU A 651 -28.27 7.72 -20.78
C GLU A 651 -26.90 7.23 -20.27
N VAL A 652 -25.91 7.23 -21.16
CA VAL A 652 -24.50 6.93 -20.87
C VAL A 652 -23.68 8.17 -21.24
N LEU A 653 -23.01 8.77 -20.25
CA LEU A 653 -22.41 10.11 -20.36
C LEU A 653 -20.92 10.12 -20.74
N TYR A 654 -20.25 8.97 -20.66
CA TYR A 654 -18.83 8.81 -20.97
C TYR A 654 -18.61 7.60 -21.88
N GLY A 655 -17.49 7.60 -22.62
CA GLY A 655 -17.06 6.48 -23.45
C GLY A 655 -15.84 5.75 -22.89
N PRO A 656 -15.56 4.53 -23.37
CA PRO A 656 -14.28 3.86 -23.10
C PRO A 656 -13.10 4.73 -23.54
N GLY A 657 -12.17 5.01 -22.62
CA GLY A 657 -11.05 5.90 -22.86
C GLY A 657 -11.07 7.17 -22.01
N ASP A 658 -12.26 7.62 -21.60
CA ASP A 658 -12.44 8.92 -20.94
C ASP A 658 -11.95 8.93 -19.50
N GLN A 659 -11.39 10.07 -19.08
CA GLN A 659 -10.97 10.31 -17.71
C GLN A 659 -12.09 11.02 -16.95
N VAL A 660 -12.46 10.49 -15.79
CA VAL A 660 -13.55 11.00 -14.95
C VAL A 660 -13.06 11.30 -13.54
N ALA A 661 -13.67 12.32 -12.92
CA ALA A 661 -13.49 12.63 -11.50
C ALA A 661 -14.43 11.80 -10.63
N GLU A 662 -14.11 11.65 -9.33
CA GLU A 662 -15.05 11.09 -8.36
C GLU A 662 -16.36 11.89 -8.33
N GLY A 663 -17.48 11.20 -8.25
CA GLY A 663 -18.81 11.82 -8.21
C GLY A 663 -19.36 12.23 -9.57
N ALA A 664 -18.58 12.14 -10.66
CA ALA A 664 -19.09 12.42 -12.00
C ALA A 664 -20.19 11.41 -12.39
N GLU A 665 -21.34 11.88 -12.87
CA GLU A 665 -22.44 11.01 -13.32
C GLU A 665 -22.00 10.23 -14.56
N LEU A 666 -21.92 8.90 -14.49
CA LEU A 666 -21.46 8.06 -15.58
C LEU A 666 -22.61 7.62 -16.48
N LEU A 667 -23.72 7.26 -15.85
CA LEU A 667 -24.93 6.78 -16.51
C LEU A 667 -26.13 6.97 -15.59
N ARG A 668 -27.32 7.01 -16.18
CA ARG A 668 -28.59 7.20 -15.47
C ARG A 668 -29.49 5.98 -15.64
N LEU A 669 -30.12 5.53 -14.55
CA LEU A 669 -31.16 4.51 -14.61
C LEU A 669 -32.55 5.15 -14.44
N GLU A 670 -33.50 4.64 -15.21
CA GLU A 670 -34.93 4.92 -15.13
C GLU A 670 -35.70 3.78 -14.47
#